data_AF-A0A3S4YZN8-F1
#
_entry.id   AF-A0A3S4YZN8-F1
#
_cell.length_a   1.000
_cell.length_b   1.000
_cell.length_c   1.000
_cell.angle_alpha   90.00
_cell.angle_beta   90.00
_cell.angle_gamma   90.00
#
_symmetry.space_group_name_H-M   'P 1'
#
loop_
_entity.id
_entity.type
_entity.pdbx_description
1 polymer ?
#
loop_
_entity_poly.entity_id
_entity_poly.type
_entity_poly.pdbx_seq_one_letter_code
_entity_poly.pdbx_strand_id
1 'polypeptide(L)'
;MVAKTLSMVKPDDESTVPSAGQVVTNQPKVAPFYASNTRVSSFQLIPNNQRGQVVRRILNIGPPTDTELSELVDAAQPAPTKKAKYRIRRVPAIDGLRGLAVLVVVIYHFFRNVTPGGFMGVDMFFVLSGFLITSLLLRERAVTGTVNLLQFWKRRVRRIFPAAFAVLFIVTALAGLIGGDVAVGLVNQFIGTVFFANNWVQIAGSESYFADSGVQIFAHYWSLAVEEQFYVIFPLLFLVLARLRPRIAKFAIGVLIIVSFVLMLRFYDPTADPTRVYYGTDTHSFGLLIGVLVAYLTTSINPESASDSWPVTALRNHPLLTQIIAAIAFIALLIMVFTVADTAPITYRGGLLLASILTAIVLTTLLAEIGPVHTIMSHPALRWLGERSFSLYLWHWPIVMLIKQLFMNNRMAVSQWTIGAIAFALSIPIAHYSYMWIETPIRRRGYRAVLGNIWGGTAWWGRGIVALAVAGIMISTTIAVATSPTKTSLEQQLTAIAEEQTPKHHEITAIPAAENTDVMAPTFGPQLTPPGDRITAIGDSVMLGSLPALEQRFPGIYVDAQVSRALIKGIEIVRELKDAGRLDPFVILGFGTNDQLEPEKLEEMMQLVGPERMVIMIMPYGDRQWIPQSQAVIAEAQNTYPNLFVADWCQRARADKTLLHTDLIHPSPEGVRQYTNSIDDAFHQWANHRKRPVTQCGV
;
A
#
# COMPACT_ATOMS: atom_id res chain seq x y z
N MET A 1 -76.20 10.82 -12.03
CA MET A 1 -76.42 12.00 -12.89
C MET A 1 -75.47 11.90 -14.08
N VAL A 2 -75.85 11.07 -15.06
CA VAL A 2 -76.35 11.43 -16.42
C VAL A 2 -75.15 11.73 -17.34
N ALA A 3 -74.58 10.78 -18.11
CA ALA A 3 -75.09 9.83 -19.11
C ALA A 3 -75.18 10.41 -20.54
N LYS A 4 -74.54 9.73 -21.50
CA LYS A 4 -75.18 9.09 -22.67
C LYS A 4 -74.14 8.23 -23.44
N THR A 5 -74.18 6.88 -23.47
CA THR A 5 -75.04 5.91 -24.22
C THR A 5 -74.79 5.96 -25.74
N LEU A 6 -74.38 4.89 -26.44
CA LEU A 6 -75.11 3.68 -26.91
C LEU A 6 -74.10 2.77 -27.66
N SER A 7 -74.22 1.44 -27.87
CA SER A 7 -75.28 0.44 -27.64
C SER A 7 -74.70 -1.00 -27.76
N MET A 8 -75.34 -1.93 -27.05
CA MET A 8 -75.26 -3.40 -27.16
C MET A 8 -75.76 -3.92 -28.51
N VAL A 9 -75.38 -5.16 -28.88
CA VAL A 9 -76.30 -6.31 -29.16
C VAL A 9 -75.52 -7.64 -29.00
N LYS A 10 -76.04 -8.54 -28.15
CA LYS A 10 -76.02 -10.02 -28.20
C LYS A 10 -77.51 -10.44 -28.48
N PRO A 11 -77.94 -11.69 -28.78
CA PRO A 11 -77.45 -12.95 -28.19
C PRO A 11 -77.63 -14.26 -29.03
N ASP A 12 -77.49 -15.40 -28.33
CA ASP A 12 -77.99 -16.78 -28.58
C ASP A 12 -77.20 -17.69 -29.58
N ASP A 13 -77.03 -19.00 -29.40
CA ASP A 13 -77.71 -19.94 -28.48
C ASP A 13 -76.92 -21.27 -28.26
N GLU A 14 -77.25 -21.91 -27.14
CA GLU A 14 -77.40 -23.35 -26.86
C GLU A 14 -76.35 -24.47 -27.14
N SER A 15 -76.06 -25.17 -26.03
CA SER A 15 -76.04 -26.65 -25.87
C SER A 15 -74.77 -27.41 -26.38
N THR A 16 -74.08 -28.28 -25.65
CA THR A 16 -74.45 -29.28 -24.64
C THR A 16 -73.23 -29.68 -23.78
N VAL A 17 -73.50 -30.11 -22.55
CA VAL A 17 -72.64 -30.67 -21.46
C VAL A 17 -72.79 -32.23 -21.51
N PRO A 18 -72.10 -33.16 -20.76
CA PRO A 18 -70.97 -33.15 -19.79
C PRO A 18 -69.89 -34.28 -19.96
N SER A 19 -68.95 -34.32 -18.98
CA SER A 19 -68.37 -35.51 -18.30
C SER A 19 -67.02 -36.03 -18.83
N ALA A 20 -65.94 -35.90 -18.05
CA ALA A 20 -65.47 -36.74 -16.94
C ALA A 20 -64.74 -38.01 -17.41
N GLY A 21 -63.44 -38.12 -17.12
CA GLY A 21 -62.66 -39.31 -17.42
C GLY A 21 -61.19 -39.16 -17.06
N GLN A 22 -60.76 -39.93 -16.08
CA GLN A 22 -59.45 -39.98 -15.43
C GLN A 22 -58.26 -40.31 -16.35
N VAL A 23 -57.09 -39.81 -15.93
CA VAL A 23 -55.79 -40.49 -15.76
C VAL A 23 -55.35 -41.49 -16.84
N VAL A 24 -54.17 -41.28 -17.43
CA VAL A 24 -53.01 -42.21 -17.40
C VAL A 24 -51.91 -41.67 -18.33
N THR A 25 -50.70 -41.68 -17.79
CA THR A 25 -49.40 -41.42 -18.41
C THR A 25 -49.16 -42.28 -19.65
N ASN A 26 -48.87 -41.66 -20.80
CA ASN A 26 -48.44 -42.35 -22.02
C ASN A 26 -47.00 -42.00 -22.38
N GLN A 27 -46.10 -42.98 -22.24
CA GLN A 27 -45.05 -43.20 -23.22
C GLN A 27 -45.60 -44.10 -24.34
N PRO A 28 -45.23 -43.86 -25.61
CA PRO A 28 -45.11 -44.95 -26.59
C PRO A 28 -43.72 -44.94 -27.23
N LYS A 29 -42.94 -46.03 -27.16
CA LYS A 29 -43.00 -47.26 -27.97
C LYS A 29 -42.91 -47.03 -29.49
N VAL A 30 -41.86 -47.61 -30.06
CA VAL A 30 -41.42 -47.59 -31.45
C VAL A 30 -42.10 -48.71 -32.26
N ALA A 31 -42.32 -48.41 -33.56
CA ALA A 31 -42.32 -49.26 -34.77
C ALA A 31 -43.64 -49.19 -35.59
N PRO A 32 -43.61 -49.51 -36.91
CA PRO A 32 -42.76 -49.00 -37.98
C PRO A 32 -43.61 -48.54 -39.20
N PHE A 33 -43.07 -47.69 -40.08
CA PHE A 33 -43.71 -47.44 -41.40
C PHE A 33 -42.69 -47.48 -42.53
N TYR A 34 -43.01 -48.33 -43.53
CA TYR A 34 -42.26 -48.54 -44.76
C TYR A 34 -42.44 -47.37 -45.74
N ALA A 35 -41.31 -46.98 -46.34
CA ALA A 35 -41.09 -46.53 -47.72
C ALA A 35 -42.08 -45.55 -48.41
N SER A 36 -41.59 -44.34 -48.68
CA SER A 36 -41.88 -43.66 -49.97
C SER A 36 -40.66 -42.86 -50.43
N ASN A 37 -40.23 -43.16 -51.65
CA ASN A 37 -39.11 -42.59 -52.40
C ASN A 37 -39.01 -41.06 -52.34
N THR A 38 -37.89 -40.54 -51.81
CA THR A 38 -37.44 -39.18 -52.14
C THR A 38 -35.96 -39.24 -52.51
N ARG A 39 -35.64 -39.00 -53.79
CA ARG A 39 -34.26 -38.99 -54.32
C ARG A 39 -33.49 -37.81 -53.71
N VAL A 40 -32.37 -38.09 -53.05
CA VAL A 40 -31.40 -37.07 -52.62
C VAL A 40 -30.24 -37.07 -53.61
N SER A 41 -30.07 -35.97 -54.36
CA SER A 41 -28.94 -35.78 -55.27
C SER A 41 -27.78 -35.12 -54.52
N SER A 42 -26.67 -35.83 -54.30
CA SER A 42 -25.44 -35.25 -53.75
C SER A 42 -24.44 -34.87 -54.85
N PHE A 43 -23.89 -33.66 -54.79
CA PHE A 43 -22.91 -33.13 -55.76
C PHE A 43 -21.48 -33.27 -55.22
N GLN A 44 -20.58 -33.87 -55.99
CA GLN A 44 -19.15 -33.89 -55.70
C GLN A 44 -18.45 -32.80 -56.52
N LEU A 45 -17.70 -31.92 -55.83
CA LEU A 45 -16.78 -30.97 -56.46
C LEU A 45 -15.39 -31.60 -56.49
N ILE A 46 -14.82 -31.79 -57.69
CA ILE A 46 -13.42 -32.19 -57.87
C ILE A 46 -12.61 -30.92 -58.10
N PRO A 47 -11.52 -30.66 -57.36
CA PRO A 47 -10.67 -29.52 -57.63
C PRO A 47 -9.73 -29.84 -58.80
N ASN A 48 -9.71 -29.00 -59.84
CA ASN A 48 -8.47 -28.85 -60.60
C ASN A 48 -8.27 -27.46 -61.20
N ASN A 49 -6.98 -27.12 -61.29
CA ASN A 49 -6.42 -25.90 -61.79
C ASN A 49 -6.82 -25.61 -63.24
N GLN A 50 -7.19 -24.35 -63.45
CA GLN A 50 -7.33 -23.63 -64.72
C GLN A 50 -8.56 -23.96 -65.60
N ARG A 51 -9.34 -22.88 -65.85
CA ARG A 51 -10.48 -22.72 -66.76
C ARG A 51 -11.79 -23.36 -66.30
N GLY A 52 -12.67 -22.52 -65.75
CA GLY A 52 -13.97 -22.88 -65.22
C GLY A 52 -14.99 -23.29 -66.28
N GLN A 53 -15.17 -24.60 -66.45
CA GLN A 53 -16.42 -25.20 -66.92
C GLN A 53 -16.73 -26.43 -66.06
N VAL A 54 -17.92 -26.45 -65.44
CA VAL A 54 -18.38 -27.54 -64.57
C VAL A 54 -19.08 -28.59 -65.43
N VAL A 55 -18.49 -29.78 -65.56
CA VAL A 55 -19.15 -30.94 -66.17
C VAL A 55 -19.95 -31.68 -65.12
N ARG A 56 -21.27 -31.81 -65.31
CA ARG A 56 -22.17 -32.57 -64.43
C ARG A 56 -22.31 -34.00 -64.95
N ARG A 57 -21.92 -35.00 -64.14
CA ARG A 57 -22.22 -36.41 -64.40
C ARG A 57 -23.22 -36.91 -63.36
N ILE A 58 -24.36 -37.45 -63.79
CA ILE A 58 -25.35 -38.06 -62.90
C ILE A 58 -24.93 -39.51 -62.68
N LEU A 59 -24.64 -39.89 -61.43
CA LEU A 59 -24.48 -41.29 -61.03
C LEU A 59 -25.75 -41.71 -60.27
N ASN A 60 -26.39 -42.79 -60.72
CA ASN A 60 -27.46 -43.47 -59.99
C ASN A 60 -26.82 -44.33 -58.90
N ILE A 61 -26.94 -43.92 -57.65
CA ILE A 61 -26.55 -44.73 -56.49
C ILE A 61 -27.85 -45.09 -55.75
N GLY A 62 -28.00 -46.36 -55.39
CA GLY A 62 -29.15 -46.87 -54.64
C GLY A 62 -29.25 -46.27 -53.22
N PRO A 63 -30.30 -46.62 -52.45
CA PRO A 63 -30.46 -46.10 -51.08
C PRO A 63 -29.24 -46.46 -50.23
N PRO A 64 -28.76 -45.54 -49.37
CA PRO A 64 -27.57 -45.75 -48.57
C PRO A 64 -27.77 -46.94 -47.62
N THR A 65 -26.72 -47.73 -47.46
CA THR A 65 -26.68 -48.85 -46.50
C THR A 65 -26.68 -48.31 -45.06
N ASP A 66 -27.14 -49.10 -44.08
CA ASP A 66 -27.15 -48.71 -42.66
C ASP A 66 -25.76 -48.28 -42.15
N THR A 67 -24.69 -48.81 -42.76
CA THR A 67 -23.30 -48.43 -42.51
C THR A 67 -22.98 -47.01 -42.99
N GLU A 68 -23.47 -46.60 -44.17
CA GLU A 68 -23.29 -45.24 -44.70
C GLU A 68 -24.14 -44.21 -43.94
N LEU A 69 -25.31 -44.61 -43.43
CA LEU A 69 -26.12 -43.80 -42.51
C LEU A 69 -25.43 -43.61 -41.15
N SER A 70 -24.75 -44.64 -40.64
CA SER A 70 -23.93 -44.54 -39.43
C SER A 70 -22.73 -43.59 -39.61
N GLU A 71 -22.03 -43.67 -40.75
CA GLU A 71 -20.91 -42.77 -41.05
C GLU A 71 -21.36 -41.32 -41.27
N LEU A 72 -22.55 -41.08 -41.84
CA LEU A 72 -23.13 -39.74 -41.97
C LEU A 72 -23.59 -39.15 -40.63
N VAL A 73 -24.06 -39.98 -39.69
CA VAL A 73 -24.41 -39.55 -38.33
C VAL A 73 -23.14 -39.26 -37.50
N ASP A 74 -22.06 -40.04 -37.68
CA ASP A 74 -20.76 -39.76 -37.06
C ASP A 74 -20.06 -38.54 -37.67
N ALA A 75 -20.24 -38.27 -38.97
CA ALA A 75 -19.77 -37.05 -39.62
C ALA A 75 -20.60 -35.80 -39.25
N ALA A 76 -21.83 -35.98 -38.77
CA ALA A 76 -22.70 -34.93 -38.25
C ALA A 76 -22.49 -34.64 -36.75
N GLN A 77 -21.67 -35.44 -36.05
CA GLN A 77 -21.21 -35.05 -34.72
C GLN A 77 -20.34 -33.79 -34.85
N PRO A 78 -20.66 -32.69 -34.13
CA PRO A 78 -19.86 -31.48 -34.23
C PRO A 78 -18.44 -31.82 -33.84
N ALA A 79 -17.51 -31.74 -34.81
CA ALA A 79 -16.09 -31.88 -34.57
C ALA A 79 -15.74 -31.06 -33.32
N PRO A 80 -14.99 -31.61 -32.34
CA PRO A 80 -14.71 -30.92 -31.09
C PRO A 80 -14.19 -29.53 -31.42
N THR A 81 -14.99 -28.51 -31.14
CA THR A 81 -14.70 -27.13 -31.51
C THR A 81 -13.30 -26.82 -31.02
N LYS A 82 -12.34 -26.62 -31.93
CA LYS A 82 -10.99 -26.14 -31.57
C LYS A 82 -11.21 -24.94 -30.66
N LYS A 83 -10.90 -25.07 -29.36
CA LYS A 83 -11.16 -24.03 -28.35
C LYS A 83 -10.75 -22.68 -28.93
N ALA A 84 -11.72 -21.81 -29.21
CA ALA A 84 -11.47 -20.52 -29.82
C ALA A 84 -10.44 -19.77 -28.95
N LYS A 85 -9.29 -19.42 -29.53
CA LYS A 85 -8.21 -18.77 -28.79
C LYS A 85 -8.53 -17.28 -28.66
N TYR A 86 -9.20 -16.90 -27.58
CA TYR A 86 -9.42 -15.49 -27.22
C TYR A 86 -8.09 -14.84 -26.75
N ARG A 87 -7.28 -14.35 -27.69
CA ARG A 87 -6.02 -13.65 -27.38
C ARG A 87 -6.23 -12.14 -27.47
N ILE A 88 -5.62 -11.41 -26.55
CA ILE A 88 -5.51 -9.95 -26.62
C ILE A 88 -4.25 -9.58 -27.39
N ARG A 89 -4.36 -8.59 -28.28
CA ARG A 89 -3.22 -8.00 -29.01
C ARG A 89 -2.25 -7.33 -28.02
N ARG A 90 -0.97 -7.68 -28.08
CA ARG A 90 0.08 -7.10 -27.23
C ARG A 90 0.51 -5.75 -27.80
N VAL A 91 0.42 -4.70 -26.97
CA VAL A 91 0.91 -3.35 -27.29
C VAL A 91 2.20 -3.12 -26.49
N PRO A 92 3.39 -3.03 -27.12
CA PRO A 92 4.67 -2.94 -26.43
C PRO A 92 4.77 -1.76 -25.46
N ALA A 93 4.16 -0.63 -25.80
CA ALA A 93 4.16 0.57 -24.97
C ALA A 93 3.45 0.39 -23.61
N ILE A 94 2.54 -0.59 -23.47
CA ILE A 94 1.92 -0.91 -22.18
C ILE A 94 2.96 -1.53 -21.24
N ASP A 95 3.86 -2.38 -21.75
CA ASP A 95 4.99 -2.88 -20.96
C ASP A 95 5.94 -1.73 -20.61
N GLY A 96 6.16 -0.80 -21.54
CA GLY A 96 6.90 0.44 -21.27
C GLY A 96 6.34 1.27 -20.12
N LEU A 97 5.02 1.49 -20.11
CA LEU A 97 4.33 2.24 -19.07
C LEU A 97 4.46 1.56 -17.70
N ARG A 98 4.41 0.22 -17.65
CA ARG A 98 4.74 -0.56 -16.45
C ARG A 98 6.20 -0.40 -16.03
N GLY A 99 7.11 -0.30 -16.99
CA GLY A 99 8.53 -0.06 -16.75
C GLY A 99 8.79 1.31 -16.13
N LEU A 100 8.13 2.35 -16.64
CA LEU A 100 8.17 3.68 -16.04
C LEU A 100 7.58 3.67 -14.62
N ALA A 101 6.41 3.05 -14.44
CA ALA A 101 5.73 2.97 -13.14
C ALA A 101 6.61 2.33 -12.05
N VAL A 102 7.27 1.19 -12.33
CA VAL A 102 8.20 0.59 -11.34
C VAL A 102 9.44 1.45 -11.13
N LEU A 103 9.94 2.11 -12.18
CA LEU A 103 11.15 2.92 -12.08
C LEU A 103 10.95 4.12 -11.14
N VAL A 104 9.85 4.86 -11.28
CA VAL A 104 9.58 6.01 -10.40
C VAL A 104 9.31 5.58 -8.96
N VAL A 105 8.68 4.42 -8.74
CA VAL A 105 8.49 3.84 -7.39
C VAL A 105 9.83 3.47 -6.75
N VAL A 106 10.71 2.81 -7.52
CA VAL A 106 12.04 2.40 -7.03
C VAL A 106 12.90 3.62 -6.70
N ILE A 107 12.92 4.63 -7.59
CA ILE A 107 13.66 5.87 -7.35
C ILE A 107 13.10 6.59 -6.11
N TYR A 108 11.78 6.65 -5.93
CA TYR A 108 11.17 7.25 -4.73
C TYR A 108 11.64 6.59 -3.43
N HIS A 109 11.71 5.25 -3.37
CA HIS A 109 12.16 4.57 -2.16
C HIS A 109 13.67 4.69 -1.92
N PHE A 110 14.48 4.83 -2.97
CA PHE A 110 15.94 4.94 -2.84
C PHE A 110 16.40 6.38 -2.62
N PHE A 111 15.73 7.33 -3.27
CA PHE A 111 16.10 8.73 -3.37
C PHE A 111 14.84 9.63 -3.31
N ARG A 112 14.14 9.61 -2.17
CA ARG A 112 12.85 10.31 -1.97
C ARG A 112 12.87 11.77 -2.45
N ASN A 113 13.97 12.48 -2.25
CA ASN A 113 14.14 13.89 -2.64
C ASN A 113 14.17 14.12 -4.16
N VAL A 114 14.44 13.08 -4.97
CA VAL A 114 14.50 13.19 -6.44
C VAL A 114 13.13 13.10 -7.08
N THR A 115 12.28 12.19 -6.58
CA THR A 115 10.91 11.99 -7.09
C THR A 115 9.93 11.93 -5.91
N PRO A 116 9.59 13.06 -5.28
CA PRO A 116 8.66 13.09 -4.14
C PRO A 116 7.31 12.41 -4.45
N GLY A 117 6.86 12.48 -5.71
CA GLY A 117 5.62 11.87 -6.21
C GLY A 117 5.79 10.50 -6.86
N GLY A 118 6.97 9.88 -6.77
CA GLY A 118 7.23 8.59 -7.42
C GLY A 118 6.40 7.42 -6.86
N PHE A 119 5.84 7.56 -5.65
CA PHE A 119 4.87 6.61 -5.09
C PHE A 119 3.62 6.44 -5.97
N MET A 120 3.23 7.47 -6.74
CA MET A 120 2.11 7.43 -7.69
C MET A 120 2.31 6.43 -8.84
N GLY A 121 3.52 5.88 -9.01
CA GLY A 121 3.71 4.75 -9.91
C GLY A 121 2.86 3.52 -9.50
N VAL A 122 2.46 3.40 -8.23
CA VAL A 122 1.48 2.39 -7.80
C VAL A 122 0.09 2.64 -8.40
N ASP A 123 -0.38 3.89 -8.44
CA ASP A 123 -1.63 4.26 -9.12
C ASP A 123 -1.58 3.91 -10.61
N MET A 124 -0.41 4.10 -11.24
CA MET A 124 -0.20 3.68 -12.62
C MET A 124 -0.41 2.16 -12.79
N PHE A 125 0.11 1.37 -11.85
CA PHE A 125 -0.14 -0.08 -11.80
C PHE A 125 -1.60 -0.41 -11.58
N PHE A 126 -2.29 0.25 -10.64
CA PHE A 126 -3.72 0.03 -10.40
C PHE A 126 -4.56 0.25 -11.67
N VAL A 127 -4.36 1.35 -12.38
CA VAL A 127 -5.06 1.61 -13.66
C VAL A 127 -4.75 0.52 -14.69
N LEU A 128 -3.49 0.13 -14.83
CA LEU A 128 -3.07 -0.94 -15.76
C LEU A 128 -3.65 -2.31 -15.39
N SER A 129 -3.69 -2.64 -14.10
CA SER A 129 -4.22 -3.89 -13.56
C SER A 129 -5.71 -3.99 -13.80
N GLY A 130 -6.49 -2.96 -13.42
CA GLY A 130 -7.93 -2.89 -13.69
C GLY A 130 -8.25 -3.02 -15.18
N PHE A 131 -7.49 -2.33 -16.03
CA PHE A 131 -7.62 -2.39 -17.48
C PHE A 131 -7.35 -3.79 -18.05
N LEU A 132 -6.19 -4.38 -17.75
CA LEU A 132 -5.77 -5.65 -18.33
C LEU A 132 -6.64 -6.83 -17.87
N ILE A 133 -7.03 -6.86 -16.59
CA ILE A 133 -7.95 -7.90 -16.07
C ILE A 133 -9.29 -7.81 -16.78
N THR A 134 -9.89 -6.63 -16.80
CA THR A 134 -11.24 -6.44 -17.35
C THR A 134 -11.27 -6.74 -18.84
N SER A 135 -10.23 -6.32 -19.57
CA SER A 135 -10.13 -6.59 -21.00
C SER A 135 -10.07 -8.08 -21.32
N LEU A 136 -9.39 -8.87 -20.48
CA LEU A 136 -9.37 -10.33 -20.61
C LEU A 136 -10.75 -10.94 -20.40
N LEU A 137 -11.48 -10.49 -19.37
CA LEU A 137 -12.83 -10.98 -19.08
C LEU A 137 -13.83 -10.58 -20.17
N LEU A 138 -13.75 -9.34 -20.67
CA LEU A 138 -14.57 -8.85 -21.79
C LEU A 138 -14.32 -9.65 -23.07
N ARG A 139 -13.06 -9.89 -23.45
CA ARG A 139 -12.73 -10.67 -24.65
C ARG A 139 -13.08 -12.15 -24.50
N GLU A 140 -12.84 -12.75 -23.35
CA GLU A 140 -13.24 -14.14 -23.08
C GLU A 140 -14.76 -14.30 -23.25
N ARG A 141 -15.54 -13.40 -22.66
CA ARG A 141 -17.00 -13.40 -22.78
C ARG A 141 -17.47 -13.14 -24.21
N ALA A 142 -16.89 -12.15 -24.90
CA ALA A 142 -17.28 -11.83 -26.27
C ALA A 142 -17.12 -13.04 -27.21
N VAL A 143 -15.99 -13.74 -27.11
CA VAL A 143 -15.65 -14.85 -28.00
C VAL A 143 -16.32 -16.17 -27.59
N THR A 144 -16.51 -16.42 -26.29
CA THR A 144 -16.98 -17.73 -25.79
C THR A 144 -18.38 -17.71 -25.20
N GLY A 145 -19.01 -16.54 -25.09
CA GLY A 145 -20.31 -16.33 -24.43
C GLY A 145 -20.28 -16.42 -22.90
N THR A 146 -19.21 -16.96 -22.30
CA THR A 146 -19.10 -17.22 -20.86
C THR A 146 -17.74 -16.78 -20.32
N VAL A 147 -17.53 -16.88 -19.00
CA VAL A 147 -16.24 -16.60 -18.35
C VAL A 147 -15.86 -17.77 -17.47
N ASN A 148 -14.65 -18.32 -17.67
CA ASN A 148 -14.13 -19.37 -16.80
C ASN A 148 -13.30 -18.80 -15.64
N LEU A 149 -13.97 -18.51 -14.52
CA LEU A 149 -13.33 -17.92 -13.33
C LEU A 149 -12.23 -18.81 -12.74
N LEU A 150 -12.43 -20.13 -12.70
CA LEU A 150 -11.41 -21.06 -12.20
C LEU A 150 -10.13 -20.99 -13.02
N GLN A 151 -10.25 -20.94 -14.35
CA GLN A 151 -9.10 -20.81 -15.24
C GLN A 151 -8.46 -19.41 -15.13
N PHE A 152 -9.26 -18.37 -14.92
CA PHE A 152 -8.77 -17.03 -14.63
C PHE A 152 -7.90 -17.01 -13.37
N TRP A 153 -8.41 -17.49 -12.22
CA TRP A 153 -7.65 -17.52 -10.97
C TRP A 153 -6.43 -18.43 -11.04
N LYS A 154 -6.52 -19.60 -11.70
CA LYS A 154 -5.35 -20.46 -11.95
C LYS A 154 -4.22 -19.73 -12.68
N ARG A 155 -4.55 -18.88 -13.67
CA ARG A 155 -3.55 -18.06 -14.38
C ARG A 155 -2.95 -16.99 -13.48
N ARG A 156 -3.75 -16.38 -12.60
CA ARG A 156 -3.29 -15.34 -11.65
C ARG A 156 -2.38 -15.92 -10.58
N VAL A 157 -2.79 -17.00 -9.92
CA VAL A 157 -1.98 -17.74 -8.94
C VAL A 157 -0.62 -18.12 -9.54
N ARG A 158 -0.58 -18.70 -10.75
CA ARG A 158 0.69 -19.05 -11.42
C ARG A 158 1.57 -17.86 -11.78
N ARG A 159 1.01 -16.67 -11.89
CA ARG A 159 1.75 -15.45 -12.22
C ARG A 159 2.31 -14.77 -10.97
N ILE A 160 1.57 -14.79 -9.86
CA ILE A 160 1.81 -13.90 -8.72
C ILE A 160 2.44 -14.66 -7.55
N PHE A 161 1.82 -15.75 -7.12
CA PHE A 161 2.21 -16.48 -5.90
C PHE A 161 3.66 -16.97 -5.90
N PRO A 162 4.25 -17.48 -7.02
CA PRO A 162 5.61 -18.00 -6.98
C PRO A 162 6.64 -16.96 -6.54
N ALA A 163 6.64 -15.78 -7.15
CA ALA A 163 7.62 -14.75 -6.84
C ALA A 163 7.28 -14.06 -5.51
N ALA A 164 6.01 -13.78 -5.24
CA ALA A 164 5.57 -13.18 -3.98
C ALA A 164 5.99 -14.03 -2.78
N PHE A 165 5.70 -15.34 -2.80
CA PHE A 165 6.09 -16.21 -1.69
C PHE A 165 7.59 -16.46 -1.63
N ALA A 166 8.28 -16.62 -2.77
CA ALA A 166 9.73 -16.76 -2.73
C ALA A 166 10.41 -15.57 -2.02
N VAL A 167 9.99 -14.35 -2.35
CA VAL A 167 10.49 -13.14 -1.67
C VAL A 167 10.10 -13.16 -0.20
N LEU A 168 8.83 -13.40 0.12
CA LEU A 168 8.35 -13.44 1.51
C LEU A 168 9.19 -14.38 2.39
N PHE A 169 9.36 -15.64 1.97
CA PHE A 169 10.09 -16.64 2.75
C PHE A 169 11.59 -16.32 2.84
N ILE A 170 12.24 -15.98 1.72
CA ILE A 170 13.67 -15.64 1.71
C ILE A 170 13.95 -14.42 2.57
N VAL A 171 13.17 -13.34 2.42
CA VAL A 171 13.35 -12.11 3.16
C VAL A 171 13.06 -12.31 4.65
N THR A 172 12.04 -13.08 5.01
CA THR A 172 11.76 -13.38 6.43
C THR A 172 12.88 -14.17 7.07
N ALA A 173 13.44 -15.16 6.36
CA ALA A 173 14.60 -15.91 6.82
C ALA A 173 15.83 -14.99 6.99
N LEU A 174 16.10 -14.10 6.03
CA LEU A 174 17.20 -13.14 6.12
C LEU A 174 17.00 -12.13 7.26
N ALA A 175 15.79 -11.61 7.46
CA ALA A 175 15.48 -10.68 8.54
C ALA A 175 15.71 -11.32 9.91
N GLY A 176 15.29 -12.57 10.12
CA GLY A 176 15.56 -13.30 11.35
C GLY A 176 17.05 -13.59 11.58
N LEU A 177 17.81 -13.88 10.52
CA LEU A 177 19.26 -14.11 10.61
C LEU A 177 20.05 -12.82 10.90
N ILE A 178 19.65 -11.69 10.32
CA ILE A 178 20.27 -10.39 10.57
C ILE A 178 19.92 -9.86 11.96
N GLY A 179 18.69 -10.11 12.43
CA GLY A 179 18.20 -9.65 13.71
C GLY A 179 18.07 -8.12 13.80
N GLY A 180 17.84 -7.61 15.01
CA GLY A 180 17.56 -6.20 15.25
C GLY A 180 16.14 -5.81 14.80
N ASP A 181 15.95 -4.52 14.52
CA ASP A 181 14.60 -3.96 14.33
C ASP A 181 13.89 -4.44 13.06
N VAL A 182 14.64 -4.91 12.06
CA VAL A 182 14.07 -5.55 10.86
C VAL A 182 13.32 -6.85 11.15
N ALA A 183 13.60 -7.49 12.30
CA ALA A 183 12.91 -8.70 12.74
C ALA A 183 11.67 -8.41 13.60
N VAL A 184 11.42 -7.16 13.98
CA VAL A 184 10.33 -6.78 14.88
C VAL A 184 8.99 -6.91 14.16
N GLY A 185 8.02 -7.55 14.81
CA GLY A 185 6.67 -7.71 14.29
C GLY A 185 6.56 -8.59 13.03
N LEU A 186 7.57 -9.42 12.74
CA LEU A 186 7.57 -10.28 11.54
C LEU A 186 6.34 -11.20 11.49
N VAL A 187 5.82 -11.68 12.62
CA VAL A 187 4.59 -12.51 12.65
C VAL A 187 3.44 -11.80 11.95
N ASN A 188 3.15 -10.56 12.35
CA ASN A 188 2.03 -9.79 11.81
C ASN A 188 2.26 -9.45 10.33
N GLN A 189 3.48 -9.01 9.97
CA GLN A 189 3.83 -8.71 8.58
C GLN A 189 3.73 -9.96 7.69
N PHE A 190 4.21 -11.11 8.18
CA PHE A 190 4.22 -12.38 7.45
C PHE A 190 2.80 -12.90 7.24
N ILE A 191 2.00 -13.01 8.31
CA ILE A 191 0.62 -13.50 8.22
C ILE A 191 -0.22 -12.57 7.34
N GLY A 192 -0.10 -11.25 7.54
CA GLY A 192 -0.76 -10.26 6.70
C GLY A 192 -0.40 -10.43 5.22
N THR A 193 0.85 -10.72 4.91
CA THR A 193 1.31 -10.93 3.54
C THR A 193 0.85 -12.27 2.96
N VAL A 194 0.86 -13.36 3.75
CA VAL A 194 0.38 -14.68 3.32
C VAL A 194 -1.07 -14.63 2.86
N PHE A 195 -1.91 -13.90 3.60
CA PHE A 195 -3.34 -13.78 3.31
C PHE A 195 -3.71 -12.59 2.44
N PHE A 196 -2.72 -11.84 1.92
CA PHE A 196 -2.95 -10.62 1.14
C PHE A 196 -3.86 -9.62 1.89
N ALA A 197 -3.63 -9.48 3.19
CA ALA A 197 -4.27 -8.54 4.11
C ALA A 197 -3.26 -7.55 4.73
N ASN A 198 -2.02 -7.51 4.21
CA ASN A 198 -0.93 -6.69 4.72
C ASN A 198 -1.29 -5.18 4.75
N ASN A 199 -2.13 -4.70 3.83
CA ASN A 199 -2.63 -3.33 3.86
C ASN A 199 -3.45 -3.04 5.13
N TRP A 200 -4.34 -3.95 5.55
CA TRP A 200 -5.15 -3.80 6.75
C TRP A 200 -4.34 -4.01 8.04
N VAL A 201 -3.35 -4.91 8.02
CA VAL A 201 -2.40 -5.08 9.14
C VAL A 201 -1.62 -3.79 9.38
N GLN A 202 -1.17 -3.11 8.32
CA GLN A 202 -0.47 -1.84 8.44
C GLN A 202 -1.39 -0.71 8.92
N ILE A 203 -2.64 -0.65 8.43
CA ILE A 203 -3.64 0.31 8.93
C ILE A 203 -3.88 0.13 10.44
N ALA A 204 -3.96 -1.12 10.91
CA ALA A 204 -4.15 -1.39 12.34
C ALA A 204 -2.92 -1.03 13.19
N GLY A 205 -1.71 -1.02 12.59
CA GLY A 205 -0.46 -0.71 13.28
C GLY A 205 -0.04 0.77 13.22
N SER A 206 -0.58 1.55 12.27
CA SER A 206 -0.16 2.93 12.01
C SER A 206 -0.54 3.92 13.11
N GLU A 207 -1.51 3.58 13.96
CA GLU A 207 -1.91 4.40 15.12
C GLU A 207 -1.00 4.22 16.34
N SER A 208 -0.05 3.27 16.28
CA SER A 208 0.83 3.01 17.42
C SER A 208 1.85 4.13 17.63
N TYR A 209 2.13 4.47 18.89
CA TYR A 209 3.12 5.47 19.27
C TYR A 209 4.50 5.24 18.62
N PHE A 210 4.89 3.96 18.48
CA PHE A 210 6.14 3.52 17.90
C PHE A 210 6.07 3.21 16.39
N ALA A 211 4.97 3.56 15.71
CA ALA A 211 4.75 3.23 14.29
C ALA A 211 5.93 3.63 13.40
N ASP A 212 6.51 4.82 13.62
CA ASP A 212 7.63 5.34 12.83
C ASP A 212 8.99 4.73 13.19
N SER A 213 9.10 4.15 14.38
CA SER A 213 10.31 3.42 14.81
C SER A 213 10.33 1.98 14.29
N GLY A 214 9.17 1.42 13.94
CA GLY A 214 9.02 0.04 13.46
C GLY A 214 9.50 -0.16 12.03
N VAL A 215 10.39 -1.13 11.80
CA VAL A 215 10.84 -1.47 10.44
C VAL A 215 9.83 -2.38 9.74
N GLN A 216 9.07 -1.82 8.81
CA GLN A 216 8.11 -2.56 7.98
C GLN A 216 8.80 -3.12 6.71
N ILE A 217 9.49 -4.25 6.83
CA ILE A 217 10.23 -4.86 5.71
C ILE A 217 9.33 -5.31 4.55
N PHE A 218 8.06 -5.59 4.82
CA PHE A 218 7.07 -5.94 3.79
C PHE A 218 6.07 -4.81 3.51
N ALA A 219 6.38 -3.56 3.85
CA ALA A 219 5.46 -2.43 3.71
C ALA A 219 4.82 -2.37 2.32
N HIS A 220 5.63 -2.45 1.26
CA HIS A 220 5.19 -2.38 -0.14
C HIS A 220 4.21 -3.48 -0.56
N TYR A 221 4.03 -4.56 0.19
CA TYR A 221 3.02 -5.58 -0.12
C TYR A 221 1.58 -5.09 0.07
N TRP A 222 1.36 -3.92 0.68
CA TRP A 222 0.03 -3.33 0.81
C TRP A 222 -0.68 -3.21 -0.56
N SER A 223 0.05 -2.76 -1.59
CA SER A 223 -0.56 -2.52 -2.91
C SER A 223 -0.88 -3.84 -3.61
N LEU A 224 -0.03 -4.85 -3.42
CA LEU A 224 -0.25 -6.20 -3.91
C LEU A 224 -1.45 -6.85 -3.21
N ALA A 225 -1.62 -6.61 -1.91
CA ALA A 225 -2.77 -7.06 -1.15
C ALA A 225 -4.08 -6.47 -1.72
N VAL A 226 -4.10 -5.16 -1.98
CA VAL A 226 -5.24 -4.48 -2.63
C VAL A 226 -5.52 -5.06 -4.02
N GLU A 227 -4.49 -5.30 -4.83
CA GLU A 227 -4.66 -5.94 -6.15
C GLU A 227 -5.22 -7.37 -6.07
N GLU A 228 -4.73 -8.21 -5.16
CA GLU A 228 -5.23 -9.58 -5.01
C GLU A 228 -6.69 -9.60 -4.51
N GLN A 229 -7.04 -8.74 -3.55
CA GLN A 229 -8.42 -8.55 -3.11
C GLN A 229 -9.31 -8.17 -4.31
N PHE A 230 -8.84 -7.24 -5.14
CA PHE A 230 -9.52 -6.90 -6.38
C PHE A 230 -9.61 -8.08 -7.36
N TYR A 231 -8.57 -8.90 -7.53
CA TYR A 231 -8.60 -10.08 -8.42
C TYR A 231 -9.52 -11.20 -7.95
N VAL A 232 -9.86 -11.24 -6.66
CA VAL A 232 -10.87 -12.15 -6.12
C VAL A 232 -12.27 -11.57 -6.32
N ILE A 233 -12.48 -10.31 -5.92
CA ILE A 233 -13.81 -9.69 -5.88
C ILE A 233 -14.29 -9.26 -7.26
N PHE A 234 -13.43 -8.61 -8.06
CA PHE A 234 -13.84 -7.98 -9.31
C PHE A 234 -14.36 -8.97 -10.36
N PRO A 235 -13.79 -10.17 -10.59
CA PRO A 235 -14.36 -11.11 -11.54
C PRO A 235 -15.77 -11.58 -11.17
N LEU A 236 -16.10 -11.64 -9.87
CA LEU A 236 -17.45 -11.93 -9.40
C LEU A 236 -18.39 -10.76 -9.69
N LEU A 237 -17.97 -9.53 -9.36
CA LEU A 237 -18.68 -8.31 -9.71
C LEU A 237 -18.89 -8.19 -11.23
N PHE A 238 -17.89 -8.56 -12.02
CA PHE A 238 -17.95 -8.56 -13.47
C PHE A 238 -19.08 -9.46 -14.00
N LEU A 239 -19.36 -10.62 -13.38
CA LEU A 239 -20.50 -11.45 -13.78
C LEU A 239 -21.85 -10.73 -13.59
N VAL A 240 -21.96 -9.83 -12.60
CA VAL A 240 -23.14 -8.99 -12.39
C VAL A 240 -23.17 -7.87 -13.44
N LEU A 241 -22.08 -7.12 -13.58
CA LEU A 241 -21.95 -6.05 -14.58
C LEU A 241 -22.18 -6.53 -16.00
N ALA A 242 -21.77 -7.77 -16.29
CA ALA A 242 -21.97 -8.44 -17.56
C ALA A 242 -23.46 -8.62 -17.92
N ARG A 243 -24.35 -8.77 -16.93
CA ARG A 243 -25.79 -8.90 -17.16
C ARG A 243 -26.48 -7.57 -17.44
N LEU A 244 -25.83 -6.46 -17.10
CA LEU A 244 -26.36 -5.12 -17.32
C LEU A 244 -26.14 -4.67 -18.76
N ARG A 245 -26.96 -3.71 -19.21
CA ARG A 245 -26.66 -2.98 -20.46
C ARG A 245 -25.31 -2.26 -20.31
N PRO A 246 -24.47 -2.19 -21.36
CA PRO A 246 -23.14 -1.57 -21.27
C PRO A 246 -23.14 -0.14 -20.72
N ARG A 247 -24.17 0.66 -21.01
CA ARG A 247 -24.30 2.02 -20.46
C ARG A 247 -24.50 2.00 -18.94
N ILE A 248 -25.32 1.08 -18.43
CA ILE A 248 -25.60 0.93 -16.99
C ILE A 248 -24.36 0.39 -16.27
N ALA A 249 -23.65 -0.59 -16.86
CA ALA A 249 -22.40 -1.10 -16.29
C ALA A 249 -21.35 0.02 -16.15
N LYS A 250 -21.15 0.83 -17.19
CA LYS A 250 -20.22 1.98 -17.14
C LYS A 250 -20.65 3.03 -16.11
N PHE A 251 -21.94 3.33 -16.00
CA PHE A 251 -22.46 4.23 -14.98
C PHE A 251 -22.19 3.70 -13.57
N ALA A 252 -22.48 2.41 -13.31
CA ALA A 252 -22.21 1.77 -12.02
C ALA A 252 -20.71 1.82 -11.66
N ILE A 253 -19.81 1.56 -12.61
CA ILE A 253 -18.36 1.71 -12.41
C ILE A 253 -18.00 3.15 -12.08
N GLY A 254 -18.58 4.13 -12.79
CA GLY A 254 -18.40 5.56 -12.51
C GLY A 254 -18.81 5.93 -11.09
N VAL A 255 -19.97 5.42 -10.63
CA VAL A 255 -20.42 5.61 -9.24
C VAL A 255 -19.42 5.01 -8.25
N LEU A 256 -18.91 3.80 -8.48
CA LEU A 256 -17.92 3.17 -7.59
C LEU A 256 -16.60 3.96 -7.51
N ILE A 257 -16.13 4.54 -8.62
CA ILE A 257 -14.96 5.44 -8.64
C ILE A 257 -15.21 6.64 -7.71
N ILE A 258 -16.36 7.30 -7.87
CA ILE A 258 -16.73 8.46 -7.05
C ILE A 258 -16.88 8.07 -5.58
N VAL A 259 -17.51 6.94 -5.27
CA VAL A 259 -17.65 6.44 -3.89
C VAL A 259 -16.29 6.23 -3.24
N SER A 260 -15.37 5.54 -3.93
CA SER A 260 -14.02 5.29 -3.40
C SER A 260 -13.27 6.61 -3.11
N PHE A 261 -13.31 7.55 -4.06
CA PHE A 261 -12.69 8.87 -3.87
C PHE A 261 -13.34 9.70 -2.76
N VAL A 262 -14.67 9.69 -2.65
CA VAL A 262 -15.39 10.40 -1.57
C VAL A 262 -15.05 9.80 -0.21
N LEU A 263 -14.89 8.48 -0.10
CA LEU A 263 -14.42 7.84 1.14
C LEU A 263 -13.00 8.31 1.51
N MET A 264 -12.09 8.42 0.54
CA MET A 264 -10.76 8.99 0.77
C MET A 264 -10.85 10.43 1.29
N LEU A 265 -11.65 11.29 0.65
CA LEU A 265 -11.85 12.68 1.11
C LEU A 265 -12.45 12.75 2.52
N ARG A 266 -13.38 11.85 2.84
CA ARG A 266 -14.10 11.85 4.12
C ARG A 266 -13.23 11.39 5.29
N PHE A 267 -12.36 10.42 5.06
CA PHE A 267 -11.49 9.85 6.10
C PHE A 267 -10.09 10.48 6.12
N TYR A 268 -9.76 11.33 5.16
CA TYR A 268 -8.48 12.03 5.16
C TYR A 268 -8.49 13.14 6.20
N ASP A 269 -7.59 13.00 7.18
CA ASP A 269 -7.25 14.03 8.13
C ASP A 269 -5.84 14.55 7.80
N PRO A 270 -5.67 15.82 7.42
CA PRO A 270 -4.34 16.38 7.15
C PRO A 270 -3.45 16.44 8.39
N THR A 271 -4.03 16.19 9.57
CA THR A 271 -3.32 16.19 10.85
C THR A 271 -2.96 14.78 11.33
N ALA A 272 -3.47 13.74 10.69
CA ALA A 272 -3.15 12.36 11.05
C ALA A 272 -2.26 11.69 10.01
N ASP A 273 -1.70 10.54 10.38
CA ASP A 273 -1.03 9.66 9.44
C ASP A 273 -2.01 9.20 8.32
N PRO A 274 -1.65 9.34 7.04
CA PRO A 274 -2.57 9.06 5.93
C PRO A 274 -2.70 7.56 5.59
N THR A 275 -2.07 6.65 6.35
CA THR A 275 -2.05 5.20 6.03
C THR A 275 -3.45 4.63 5.85
N ARG A 276 -4.43 5.03 6.68
CA ARG A 276 -5.82 4.56 6.56
C ARG A 276 -6.43 4.83 5.18
N VAL A 277 -6.23 6.03 4.64
CA VAL A 277 -6.81 6.40 3.34
C VAL A 277 -5.97 5.92 2.18
N TYR A 278 -4.66 5.81 2.35
CA TYR A 278 -3.75 5.39 1.30
C TYR A 278 -3.71 3.87 1.11
N TYR A 279 -3.78 3.07 2.19
CA TYR A 279 -3.75 1.61 2.12
C TYR A 279 -5.15 0.97 2.08
N GLY A 280 -6.21 1.76 2.31
CA GLY A 280 -7.58 1.29 2.31
C GLY A 280 -8.05 0.85 0.92
N THR A 281 -8.52 -0.39 0.80
CA THR A 281 -9.10 -0.92 -0.45
C THR A 281 -10.37 -0.15 -0.86
N ASP A 282 -11.12 0.34 0.13
CA ASP A 282 -12.32 1.13 -0.03
C ASP A 282 -12.00 2.56 -0.52
N THR A 283 -10.99 3.20 0.06
CA THR A 283 -10.61 4.59 -0.21
C THR A 283 -9.73 4.75 -1.44
N HIS A 284 -8.96 3.72 -1.82
CA HIS A 284 -7.93 3.84 -2.86
C HIS A 284 -8.12 2.89 -4.07
N SER A 285 -9.31 2.32 -4.27
CA SER A 285 -9.60 1.45 -5.43
C SER A 285 -9.99 2.20 -6.70
N PHE A 286 -10.16 3.53 -6.65
CA PHE A 286 -10.56 4.33 -7.83
C PHE A 286 -9.61 4.14 -9.02
N GLY A 287 -8.29 3.98 -8.81
CA GLY A 287 -7.34 3.72 -9.91
C GLY A 287 -7.64 2.41 -10.65
N LEU A 288 -7.88 1.32 -9.90
CA LEU A 288 -8.30 0.03 -10.46
C LEU A 288 -9.61 0.17 -11.23
N LEU A 289 -10.60 0.86 -10.65
CA LEU A 289 -11.92 1.06 -11.26
C LEU A 289 -11.88 1.98 -12.50
N ILE A 290 -11.00 2.97 -12.53
CA ILE A 290 -10.72 3.77 -13.73
C ILE A 290 -10.17 2.88 -14.84
N GLY A 291 -9.23 1.97 -14.51
CA GLY A 291 -8.75 0.96 -15.44
C GLY A 291 -9.86 0.07 -15.99
N VAL A 292 -10.79 -0.38 -15.13
CA VAL A 292 -12.00 -1.12 -15.54
C VAL A 292 -12.83 -0.31 -16.53
N LEU A 293 -13.08 0.97 -16.23
CA LEU A 293 -13.86 1.84 -17.11
C LEU A 293 -13.19 2.00 -18.48
N VAL A 294 -11.88 2.23 -18.51
CA VAL A 294 -11.09 2.29 -19.76
C VAL A 294 -11.25 1.00 -20.56
N ALA A 295 -11.20 -0.17 -19.92
CA ALA A 295 -11.40 -1.45 -20.61
C ALA A 295 -12.79 -1.55 -21.25
N TYR A 296 -13.85 -1.12 -20.55
CA TYR A 296 -15.21 -1.08 -21.12
C TYR A 296 -15.35 -0.09 -22.29
N LEU A 297 -14.53 0.96 -22.34
CA LEU A 297 -14.55 1.96 -23.40
C LEU A 297 -13.75 1.53 -24.65
N THR A 298 -12.72 0.71 -24.48
CA THR A 298 -11.71 0.46 -25.52
C THR A 298 -11.62 -0.99 -25.98
N THR A 299 -12.10 -1.95 -25.19
CA THR A 299 -12.02 -3.38 -25.53
C THR A 299 -13.11 -3.76 -26.53
N SER A 300 -12.73 -4.40 -27.63
CA SER A 300 -13.68 -4.95 -28.60
C SER A 300 -14.56 -6.02 -27.97
N ILE A 301 -15.88 -5.90 -28.19
CA ILE A 301 -16.87 -6.92 -27.85
C ILE A 301 -17.29 -7.75 -29.08
N ASN A 302 -16.58 -7.64 -30.20
CA ASN A 302 -16.84 -8.46 -31.39
C ASN A 302 -16.58 -9.95 -31.04
N PRO A 303 -17.53 -10.86 -31.31
CA PRO A 303 -17.39 -12.28 -31.03
C PRO A 303 -16.32 -12.98 -31.88
N GLU A 304 -15.88 -12.36 -32.98
CA GLU A 304 -14.83 -12.91 -33.81
C GLU A 304 -13.49 -12.95 -33.06
N SER A 305 -12.94 -14.16 -32.93
CA SER A 305 -11.66 -14.39 -32.26
C SER A 305 -10.48 -13.67 -32.93
N ALA A 306 -10.59 -13.33 -34.21
CA ALA A 306 -9.55 -12.66 -34.99
C ALA A 306 -9.66 -11.12 -34.95
N SER A 307 -10.75 -10.55 -34.43
CA SER A 307 -10.93 -9.10 -34.40
C SER A 307 -9.87 -8.44 -33.52
N ASP A 308 -9.44 -7.22 -33.88
CA ASP A 308 -8.59 -6.40 -33.01
C ASP A 308 -9.25 -6.26 -31.64
N SER A 309 -8.51 -6.58 -30.58
CA SER A 309 -8.99 -6.40 -29.20
C SER A 309 -9.14 -4.92 -28.84
N TRP A 310 -8.51 -4.01 -29.59
CA TRP A 310 -8.47 -2.56 -29.31
C TRP A 310 -8.80 -1.73 -30.56
N PRO A 311 -10.06 -1.72 -31.04
CA PRO A 311 -10.47 -0.97 -32.23
C PRO A 311 -10.58 0.53 -31.90
N VAL A 312 -9.44 1.19 -31.69
CA VAL A 312 -9.35 2.62 -31.36
C VAL A 312 -9.32 3.50 -32.62
N THR A 313 -10.25 3.25 -33.54
CA THR A 313 -10.31 3.91 -34.85
C THR A 313 -10.46 5.43 -34.72
N ALA A 314 -11.25 5.91 -33.76
CA ALA A 314 -11.43 7.35 -33.54
C ALA A 314 -10.11 8.06 -33.18
N LEU A 315 -9.26 7.45 -32.35
CA LEU A 315 -7.95 8.01 -32.01
C LEU A 315 -7.00 8.04 -33.21
N ARG A 316 -7.04 6.99 -34.04
CA ARG A 316 -6.25 6.90 -35.28
C ARG A 316 -6.70 7.89 -36.34
N ASN A 317 -7.98 8.25 -36.37
CA ASN A 317 -8.54 9.23 -37.30
C ASN A 317 -8.16 10.67 -36.95
N HIS A 318 -7.78 10.95 -35.70
CA HIS A 318 -7.35 12.27 -35.23
C HIS A 318 -5.95 12.19 -34.61
N PRO A 319 -4.90 11.91 -35.41
CA PRO A 319 -3.57 11.59 -34.87
C PRO A 319 -2.90 12.77 -34.17
N LEU A 320 -3.08 14.01 -34.65
CA LEU A 320 -2.50 15.20 -34.02
C LEU A 320 -3.10 15.45 -32.63
N LEU A 321 -4.43 15.41 -32.53
CA LEU A 321 -5.13 15.61 -31.26
C LEU A 321 -4.76 14.51 -30.25
N THR A 322 -4.71 13.25 -30.69
CA THR A 322 -4.29 12.12 -29.85
C THR A 322 -2.87 12.32 -29.30
N GLN A 323 -1.94 12.80 -30.13
CA GLN A 323 -0.56 13.08 -29.72
C GLN A 323 -0.45 14.23 -28.72
N ILE A 324 -1.21 15.32 -28.93
CA ILE A 324 -1.25 16.46 -28.02
C ILE A 324 -1.81 16.03 -26.66
N ILE A 325 -2.93 15.31 -26.64
CA ILE A 325 -3.53 14.79 -25.40
C ILE A 325 -2.56 13.85 -24.68
N ALA A 326 -1.91 12.94 -25.41
CA ALA A 326 -0.91 12.04 -24.84
C ALA A 326 0.26 12.80 -24.21
N ALA A 327 0.80 13.81 -24.91
CA ALA A 327 1.91 14.61 -24.42
C ALA A 327 1.54 15.42 -23.18
N ILE A 328 0.39 16.11 -23.19
CA ILE A 328 -0.09 16.88 -22.04
C ILE A 328 -0.29 15.97 -20.83
N ALA A 329 -0.98 14.84 -21.00
CA ALA A 329 -1.22 13.91 -19.90
C ALA A 329 0.07 13.31 -19.35
N PHE A 330 1.01 12.96 -20.22
CA PHE A 330 2.31 12.42 -19.84
C PHE A 330 3.18 13.45 -19.10
N ILE A 331 3.27 14.68 -19.61
CA ILE A 331 4.03 15.76 -18.97
C ILE A 331 3.40 16.13 -17.62
N ALA A 332 2.08 16.24 -17.54
CA ALA A 332 1.39 16.50 -16.27
C ALA A 332 1.69 15.40 -15.24
N LEU A 333 1.68 14.13 -15.65
CA LEU A 333 2.02 13.02 -14.76
C LEU A 333 3.48 13.10 -14.28
N LEU A 334 4.42 13.45 -15.17
CA LEU A 334 5.82 13.68 -14.79
C LEU A 334 5.97 14.84 -13.80
N ILE A 335 5.29 15.97 -14.03
CA ILE A 335 5.29 17.10 -13.11
C ILE A 335 4.85 16.63 -11.71
N MET A 336 3.76 15.85 -11.61
CA MET A 336 3.31 15.32 -10.32
C MET A 336 4.36 14.42 -9.65
N VAL A 337 5.01 13.53 -10.41
CA VAL A 337 6.09 12.66 -9.90
C VAL A 337 7.26 13.45 -9.30
N PHE A 338 7.58 14.62 -9.87
CA PHE A 338 8.70 15.44 -9.40
C PHE A 338 8.32 16.51 -8.37
N THR A 339 7.03 16.79 -8.14
CA THR A 339 6.61 17.95 -7.33
C THR A 339 5.64 17.64 -6.19
N VAL A 340 4.86 16.56 -6.27
CA VAL A 340 3.81 16.27 -5.29
C VAL A 340 4.31 15.26 -4.26
N ALA A 341 4.52 15.70 -3.02
CA ALA A 341 4.96 14.84 -1.92
C ALA A 341 3.82 13.99 -1.34
N ASP A 342 4.16 12.82 -0.80
CA ASP A 342 3.26 11.89 -0.09
C ASP A 342 2.68 12.46 1.22
N THR A 343 3.33 13.49 1.79
CA THR A 343 2.86 14.23 2.97
C THR A 343 1.96 15.42 2.61
N ALA A 344 1.85 15.79 1.33
CA ALA A 344 1.13 16.98 0.94
C ALA A 344 -0.40 16.74 0.93
N PRO A 345 -1.23 17.65 1.48
CA PRO A 345 -2.69 17.50 1.44
C PRO A 345 -3.28 17.37 0.05
N ILE A 346 -2.64 17.97 -0.96
CA ILE A 346 -3.09 17.87 -2.36
C ILE A 346 -3.08 16.42 -2.87
N THR A 347 -2.20 15.56 -2.34
CA THR A 347 -2.11 14.14 -2.71
C THR A 347 -3.43 13.43 -2.47
N TYR A 348 -3.98 13.56 -1.27
CA TYR A 348 -5.21 12.86 -0.85
C TYR A 348 -6.49 13.64 -1.18
N ARG A 349 -6.40 14.96 -1.44
CA ARG A 349 -7.54 15.80 -1.86
C ARG A 349 -7.82 15.81 -3.36
N GLY A 350 -7.25 14.87 -4.12
CA GLY A 350 -7.51 14.73 -5.56
C GLY A 350 -6.28 14.46 -6.41
N GLY A 351 -5.07 14.61 -5.86
CA GLY A 351 -3.82 14.33 -6.57
C GLY A 351 -3.74 12.89 -7.07
N LEU A 352 -4.02 11.90 -6.21
CA LEU A 352 -4.04 10.48 -6.60
C LEU A 352 -5.10 10.18 -7.67
N LEU A 353 -6.30 10.76 -7.53
CA LEU A 353 -7.36 10.63 -8.54
C LEU A 353 -6.92 11.20 -9.89
N LEU A 354 -6.30 12.39 -9.88
CA LEU A 354 -5.78 13.03 -11.08
C LEU A 354 -4.67 12.19 -11.72
N ALA A 355 -3.71 11.68 -10.94
CA ALA A 355 -2.65 10.80 -11.43
C ALA A 355 -3.21 9.53 -12.09
N SER A 356 -4.25 8.94 -11.50
CA SER A 356 -4.99 7.80 -12.08
C SER A 356 -5.68 8.16 -13.40
N ILE A 357 -6.33 9.33 -13.50
CA ILE A 357 -6.97 9.80 -14.73
C ILE A 357 -5.93 10.09 -15.81
N LEU A 358 -4.83 10.77 -15.48
CA LEU A 358 -3.74 11.05 -16.42
C LEU A 358 -3.12 9.75 -16.94
N THR A 359 -2.91 8.76 -16.07
CA THR A 359 -2.46 7.42 -16.47
C THR A 359 -3.47 6.77 -17.43
N ALA A 360 -4.77 6.85 -17.15
CA ALA A 360 -5.81 6.30 -18.02
C ALA A 360 -5.81 6.95 -19.42
N ILE A 361 -5.56 8.27 -19.50
CA ILE A 361 -5.42 8.99 -20.76
C ILE A 361 -4.17 8.52 -21.51
N VAL A 362 -3.01 8.45 -20.84
CA VAL A 362 -1.77 7.93 -21.44
C VAL A 362 -1.99 6.50 -21.94
N LEU A 363 -2.51 5.60 -21.10
CA LEU A 363 -2.81 4.22 -21.47
C LEU A 363 -3.71 4.13 -22.71
N THR A 364 -4.80 4.91 -22.74
CA THR A 364 -5.76 4.89 -23.85
C THR A 364 -5.14 5.38 -25.15
N THR A 365 -4.33 6.44 -25.09
CA THR A 365 -3.63 6.98 -26.27
C THR A 365 -2.52 6.05 -26.77
N LEU A 366 -1.86 5.30 -25.89
CA LEU A 366 -0.88 4.27 -26.28
C LEU A 366 -1.48 3.15 -27.14
N LEU A 367 -2.78 2.86 -27.01
CA LEU A 367 -3.46 1.85 -27.84
C LEU A 367 -3.53 2.26 -29.32
N ALA A 368 -3.42 3.56 -29.63
CA ALA A 368 -3.44 4.07 -30.99
C ALA A 368 -2.11 3.77 -31.74
N GLU A 369 -1.02 3.51 -31.01
CA GLU A 369 0.31 3.17 -31.53
C GLU A 369 0.94 4.27 -32.40
N ILE A 370 0.70 5.53 -32.02
CA ILE A 370 1.18 6.71 -32.75
C ILE A 370 1.87 7.71 -31.83
N GLY A 371 2.79 8.48 -32.41
CA GLY A 371 3.40 9.65 -31.76
C GLY A 371 4.55 9.37 -30.79
N PRO A 372 5.13 10.45 -30.24
CA PRO A 372 6.36 10.39 -29.47
C PRO A 372 6.22 9.64 -28.15
N VAL A 373 5.11 9.83 -27.42
CA VAL A 373 4.88 9.14 -26.13
C VAL A 373 4.85 7.62 -26.33
N HIS A 374 4.20 7.14 -27.39
CA HIS A 374 4.22 5.72 -27.75
C HIS A 374 5.62 5.21 -28.08
N THR A 375 6.42 5.99 -28.81
CA THR A 375 7.81 5.65 -29.15
C THR A 375 8.69 5.55 -27.90
N ILE A 376 8.59 6.52 -26.99
CA ILE A 376 9.33 6.52 -25.72
C ILE A 376 8.95 5.28 -24.90
N MET A 377 7.65 5.02 -24.72
CA MET A 377 7.19 3.84 -23.98
C MET A 377 7.57 2.52 -24.68
N SER A 378 7.69 2.51 -26.01
CA SER A 378 8.12 1.33 -26.75
C SER A 378 9.63 1.07 -26.69
N HIS A 379 10.40 1.94 -26.02
CA HIS A 379 11.85 1.81 -25.90
C HIS A 379 12.23 0.46 -25.23
N PRO A 380 13.25 -0.26 -25.74
CA PRO A 380 13.62 -1.58 -25.23
C PRO A 380 13.93 -1.61 -23.73
N ALA A 381 14.57 -0.56 -23.19
CA ALA A 381 14.89 -0.47 -21.78
C ALA A 381 13.64 -0.41 -20.88
N LEU A 382 12.68 0.45 -21.21
CA LEU A 382 11.42 0.55 -20.45
C LEU A 382 10.61 -0.74 -20.56
N ARG A 383 10.58 -1.37 -21.74
CA ARG A 383 9.93 -2.68 -21.91
C ARG A 383 10.60 -3.76 -21.08
N TRP A 384 11.93 -3.80 -21.05
CA TRP A 384 12.69 -4.76 -20.26
C TRP A 384 12.39 -4.61 -18.76
N LEU A 385 12.32 -3.37 -18.27
CA LEU A 385 11.89 -3.06 -16.91
C LEU A 385 10.43 -3.49 -16.68
N GLY A 386 9.53 -3.18 -17.62
CA GLY A 386 8.12 -3.54 -17.54
C GLY A 386 7.86 -5.04 -17.46
N GLU A 387 8.60 -5.84 -18.22
CA GLU A 387 8.53 -7.30 -18.16
C GLU A 387 8.96 -7.86 -16.79
N ARG A 388 9.85 -7.17 -16.08
CA ARG A 388 10.40 -7.53 -14.76
C ARG A 388 9.80 -6.73 -13.61
N SER A 389 8.89 -5.81 -13.89
CA SER A 389 8.33 -4.85 -12.93
C SER A 389 7.82 -5.54 -11.67
N PHE A 390 7.16 -6.68 -11.79
CA PHE A 390 6.67 -7.43 -10.64
C PHE A 390 7.80 -7.94 -9.75
N SER A 391 8.78 -8.67 -10.30
CA SER A 391 9.93 -9.13 -9.52
C SER A 391 10.74 -7.96 -8.94
N LEU A 392 10.92 -6.86 -9.68
CA LEU A 392 11.63 -5.68 -9.19
C LEU A 392 10.88 -5.00 -8.03
N TYR A 393 9.56 -4.86 -8.16
CA TYR A 393 8.70 -4.34 -7.11
C TYR A 393 8.80 -5.20 -5.83
N LEU A 394 8.83 -6.53 -5.93
CA LEU A 394 8.92 -7.36 -4.73
C LEU A 394 10.26 -7.23 -3.99
N TRP A 395 11.38 -7.13 -4.72
CA TRP A 395 12.72 -7.15 -4.13
C TRP A 395 13.25 -5.78 -3.69
N HIS A 396 12.86 -4.68 -4.33
CA HIS A 396 13.51 -3.38 -4.11
C HIS A 396 13.44 -2.89 -2.66
N TRP A 397 12.25 -2.94 -2.04
CA TRP A 397 12.04 -2.41 -0.70
C TRP A 397 12.73 -3.25 0.39
N PRO A 398 12.59 -4.59 0.44
CA PRO A 398 13.30 -5.41 1.41
C PRO A 398 14.81 -5.25 1.34
N ILE A 399 15.37 -5.11 0.15
CA ILE A 399 16.82 -4.90 -0.03
C ILE A 399 17.26 -3.60 0.67
N VAL A 400 16.51 -2.50 0.52
CA VAL A 400 16.81 -1.23 1.23
C VAL A 400 16.77 -1.44 2.73
N MET A 401 15.73 -2.09 3.25
CA MET A 401 15.55 -2.31 4.69
C MET A 401 16.66 -3.19 5.28
N LEU A 402 17.03 -4.28 4.60
CA LEU A 402 18.10 -5.17 5.03
C LEU A 402 19.47 -4.47 5.01
N ILE A 403 19.77 -3.69 3.97
CA ILE A 403 21.02 -2.91 3.90
C ILE A 403 21.07 -1.87 5.02
N LYS A 404 19.98 -1.14 5.25
CA LYS A 404 19.87 -0.16 6.33
C LYS A 404 20.14 -0.83 7.68
N GLN A 405 19.51 -1.99 7.95
CA GLN A 405 19.73 -2.73 9.19
C GLN A 405 21.17 -3.21 9.34
N LEU A 406 21.80 -3.71 8.28
CA LEU A 406 23.19 -4.16 8.31
C LEU A 406 24.15 -3.03 8.71
N PHE A 407 23.98 -1.82 8.16
CA PHE A 407 24.81 -0.67 8.56
C PHE A 407 24.52 -0.22 10.00
N MET A 408 23.25 -0.21 10.41
CA MET A 408 22.86 0.14 11.79
C MET A 408 23.46 -0.83 12.81
N ASN A 409 23.40 -2.15 12.56
CA ASN A 409 23.99 -3.17 13.43
C ASN A 409 25.51 -3.00 13.59
N ASN A 410 26.20 -2.50 12.56
CA ASN A 410 27.64 -2.24 12.58
C ASN A 410 28.01 -0.82 13.04
N ARG A 411 27.04 -0.03 13.54
CA ARG A 411 27.23 1.36 13.99
C ARG A 411 27.87 2.26 12.93
N MET A 412 27.63 1.97 11.65
CA MET A 412 28.15 2.76 10.54
C MET A 412 27.12 3.80 10.10
N ALA A 413 27.46 5.07 10.24
CA ALA A 413 26.66 6.15 9.67
C ALA A 413 26.93 6.23 8.16
N VAL A 414 25.91 5.92 7.36
CA VAL A 414 26.01 5.90 5.90
C VAL A 414 24.92 6.79 5.31
N SER A 415 25.26 7.59 4.31
CA SER A 415 24.29 8.46 3.65
C SER A 415 23.18 7.65 2.98
N GLN A 416 21.96 8.21 2.94
CA GLN A 416 20.82 7.57 2.25
C GLN A 416 21.12 7.33 0.75
N TRP A 417 21.89 8.21 0.11
CA TRP A 417 22.30 8.05 -1.27
C TRP A 417 23.17 6.82 -1.50
N THR A 418 24.09 6.53 -0.57
CA THR A 418 24.93 5.33 -0.62
C THR A 418 24.07 4.07 -0.45
N ILE A 419 23.14 4.06 0.51
CA ILE A 419 22.20 2.94 0.70
C ILE A 419 21.37 2.73 -0.57
N GLY A 420 20.80 3.81 -1.12
CA GLY A 420 20.00 3.78 -2.35
C GLY A 420 20.80 3.26 -3.56
N ALA A 421 22.05 3.67 -3.72
CA ALA A 421 22.92 3.20 -4.81
C ALA A 421 23.22 1.70 -4.70
N ILE A 422 23.56 1.21 -3.51
CA ILE A 422 23.79 -0.22 -3.26
C ILE A 422 22.49 -1.01 -3.50
N ALA A 423 21.37 -0.52 -2.95
CA ALA A 423 20.07 -1.16 -3.13
C ALA A 423 19.67 -1.23 -4.60
N PHE A 424 19.91 -0.19 -5.39
CA PHE A 424 19.67 -0.17 -6.82
C PHE A 424 20.53 -1.18 -7.58
N ALA A 425 21.82 -1.21 -7.28
CA ALA A 425 22.77 -2.14 -7.89
C ALA A 425 22.42 -3.61 -7.58
N LEU A 426 21.84 -3.91 -6.41
CA LEU A 426 21.44 -5.27 -6.02
C LEU A 426 20.03 -5.64 -6.50
N SER A 427 19.08 -4.70 -6.49
CA SER A 427 17.67 -4.98 -6.79
C SER A 427 17.46 -5.42 -8.24
N ILE A 428 18.15 -4.78 -9.19
CA ILE A 428 18.03 -5.11 -10.62
C ILE A 428 18.46 -6.55 -10.94
N PRO A 429 19.68 -7.01 -10.59
CA PRO A 429 20.09 -8.37 -10.89
C PRO A 429 19.26 -9.40 -10.11
N ILE A 430 18.98 -9.17 -8.82
CA ILE A 430 18.16 -10.11 -8.03
C ILE A 430 16.76 -10.26 -8.64
N ALA A 431 16.13 -9.14 -9.01
CA ALA A 431 14.83 -9.16 -9.70
C ALA A 431 14.91 -9.88 -11.06
N HIS A 432 15.98 -9.67 -11.82
CA HIS A 432 16.19 -10.32 -13.11
C HIS A 432 16.28 -11.85 -12.97
N TYR A 433 17.08 -12.35 -12.04
CA TYR A 433 17.24 -13.79 -11.81
C TYR A 433 15.99 -14.41 -11.18
N SER A 434 15.34 -13.71 -10.24
CA SER A 434 14.03 -14.10 -9.70
C SER A 434 12.97 -14.25 -10.81
N TYR A 435 12.92 -13.28 -11.73
CA TYR A 435 12.02 -13.32 -12.88
C TYR A 435 12.29 -14.52 -13.81
N MET A 436 13.56 -14.83 -14.06
CA MET A 436 13.97 -15.91 -14.97
C MET A 436 13.81 -17.30 -14.37
N TRP A 437 14.13 -17.48 -13.09
CA TRP A 437 14.21 -18.80 -12.47
C TRP A 437 13.01 -19.17 -11.63
N ILE A 438 12.28 -18.19 -11.08
CA ILE A 438 11.12 -18.43 -10.22
C ILE A 438 9.83 -18.10 -11.00
N GLU A 439 9.68 -16.86 -11.46
CA GLU A 439 8.42 -16.39 -12.04
C GLU A 439 8.14 -17.05 -13.41
N THR A 440 9.05 -16.90 -14.37
CA THR A 440 8.81 -17.28 -15.78
C THR A 440 8.57 -18.79 -15.99
N PRO A 441 9.33 -19.71 -15.35
CA PRO A 441 9.14 -21.14 -15.54
C PRO A 441 7.75 -21.59 -15.07
N ILE A 442 7.32 -21.15 -13.89
CA ILE A 442 6.02 -21.52 -13.32
C ILE A 442 4.88 -20.84 -14.08
N ARG A 443 5.04 -19.57 -14.46
CA ARG A 443 4.06 -18.84 -15.29
C ARG A 443 3.81 -19.51 -16.64
N ARG A 444 4.86 -20.01 -17.31
CA ARG A 444 4.77 -20.62 -18.65
C ARG A 444 4.41 -22.11 -18.64
N ARG A 445 5.01 -22.90 -17.75
CA ARG A 445 4.90 -24.37 -17.73
C ARG A 445 3.94 -24.90 -16.66
N GLY A 446 3.66 -24.10 -15.63
CA GLY A 446 2.87 -24.48 -14.45
C GLY A 446 3.68 -25.27 -13.42
N TYR A 447 3.19 -25.31 -12.17
CA TYR A 447 3.88 -25.94 -11.04
C TYR A 447 4.26 -27.40 -11.28
N ARG A 448 3.32 -28.22 -11.79
CA ARG A 448 3.54 -29.66 -12.02
C ARG A 448 4.70 -29.94 -12.98
N ALA A 449 4.81 -29.18 -14.06
CA ALA A 449 5.87 -29.38 -15.06
C ALA A 449 7.23 -28.92 -14.54
N VAL A 450 7.26 -27.82 -13.77
CA VAL A 450 8.50 -27.32 -13.15
C VAL A 450 8.99 -28.29 -12.08
N LEU A 451 8.10 -28.73 -11.19
CA LEU A 451 8.42 -29.75 -10.19
C LEU A 451 8.81 -31.07 -10.86
N GLY A 452 8.06 -31.53 -11.87
CA GLY A 452 8.40 -32.73 -12.62
C GLY A 452 9.80 -32.69 -13.25
N ASN A 453 10.25 -31.52 -13.73
CA ASN A 453 11.61 -31.38 -14.28
C ASN A 453 12.69 -31.31 -13.20
N ILE A 454 12.44 -30.62 -12.08
CA ILE A 454 13.36 -30.58 -10.94
C ILE A 454 13.54 -31.99 -10.37
N TRP A 455 12.42 -32.70 -10.16
CA TRP A 455 12.37 -34.03 -9.58
C TRP A 455 12.51 -35.17 -10.62
N GLY A 456 12.69 -34.83 -11.91
CA GLY A 456 12.83 -35.76 -13.03
C GLY A 456 14.18 -35.67 -13.77
N GLY A 457 14.96 -34.61 -13.58
CA GLY A 457 16.30 -34.45 -14.18
C GLY A 457 17.35 -35.42 -13.60
N THR A 458 18.27 -35.93 -14.41
CA THR A 458 19.19 -37.04 -14.07
C THR A 458 20.27 -36.71 -13.01
N ALA A 459 20.48 -35.44 -12.68
CA ALA A 459 21.45 -35.00 -11.67
C ALA A 459 20.85 -35.02 -10.26
N TRP A 460 20.92 -36.16 -9.58
CA TRP A 460 20.46 -36.37 -8.19
C TRP A 460 21.02 -35.34 -7.18
N TRP A 461 22.27 -34.92 -7.35
CA TRP A 461 22.95 -33.91 -6.52
C TRP A 461 22.29 -32.52 -6.60
N GLY A 462 21.82 -32.11 -7.78
CA GLY A 462 21.10 -30.84 -7.95
C GLY A 462 19.75 -30.82 -7.21
N ARG A 463 19.08 -31.97 -7.10
CA ARG A 463 17.82 -32.11 -6.37
C ARG A 463 18.01 -31.98 -4.86
N GLY A 464 19.04 -32.64 -4.34
CA GLY A 464 19.40 -32.58 -2.92
C GLY A 464 19.69 -31.13 -2.49
N ILE A 465 20.49 -30.40 -3.27
CA ILE A 465 20.81 -28.99 -2.98
C ILE A 465 19.57 -28.11 -2.97
N VAL A 466 18.69 -28.23 -3.97
CA VAL A 466 17.45 -27.41 -4.02
C VAL A 466 16.52 -27.77 -2.86
N ALA A 467 16.34 -29.06 -2.56
CA ALA A 467 15.51 -29.51 -1.44
C ALA A 467 16.05 -29.02 -0.09
N LEU A 468 17.36 -29.11 0.13
CA LEU A 468 18.03 -28.60 1.33
C LEU A 468 17.94 -27.08 1.44
N ALA A 469 18.10 -26.35 0.33
CA ALA A 469 17.96 -24.89 0.33
C ALA A 469 16.53 -24.47 0.68
N VAL A 470 15.51 -25.13 0.09
CA VAL A 470 14.10 -24.87 0.42
C VAL A 470 13.81 -25.23 1.87
N ALA A 471 14.25 -26.39 2.36
CA ALA A 471 14.08 -26.80 3.74
C ALA A 471 14.75 -25.82 4.71
N GLY A 472 15.98 -25.40 4.42
CA GLY A 472 16.71 -24.40 5.20
C GLY A 472 15.97 -23.06 5.25
N ILE A 473 15.47 -22.56 4.11
CA ILE A 473 14.66 -21.34 4.08
C ILE A 473 13.40 -21.51 4.94
N MET A 474 12.66 -22.60 4.79
CA MET A 474 11.43 -22.84 5.56
C MET A 474 11.67 -22.94 7.06
N ILE A 475 12.74 -23.63 7.48
CA ILE A 475 13.14 -23.73 8.89
C ILE A 475 13.53 -22.35 9.41
N SER A 476 14.41 -21.62 8.70
CA SER A 476 14.83 -20.28 9.10
C SER A 476 13.68 -19.29 9.16
N THR A 477 12.73 -19.34 8.21
CA THR A 477 11.51 -18.53 8.28
C THR A 477 10.68 -18.89 9.50
N THR A 478 10.49 -20.18 9.79
CA THR A 478 9.70 -20.63 10.95
C THR A 478 10.32 -20.15 12.25
N ILE A 479 11.65 -20.27 12.39
CA ILE A 479 12.39 -19.76 13.54
C ILE A 479 12.25 -18.23 13.62
N ALA A 480 12.52 -17.51 12.53
CA ALA A 480 12.44 -16.05 12.48
C ALA A 480 11.07 -15.51 12.90
N VAL A 481 9.98 -16.15 12.46
CA VAL A 481 8.62 -15.79 12.85
C VAL A 481 8.37 -16.15 14.33
N ALA A 482 8.74 -17.35 14.77
CA ALA A 482 8.51 -17.80 16.14
C ALA A 482 9.30 -17.00 17.18
N THR A 483 10.49 -16.50 16.83
CA THR A 483 11.36 -15.72 17.72
C THR A 483 11.33 -14.22 17.44
N SER A 484 10.39 -13.74 16.61
CA SER A 484 10.33 -12.32 16.25
C SER A 484 10.06 -11.45 17.48
N PRO A 485 10.86 -10.40 17.73
CA PRO A 485 10.56 -9.46 18.81
C PRO A 485 9.26 -8.71 18.55
N THR A 486 8.54 -8.38 19.62
CA THR A 486 7.31 -7.56 19.54
C THR A 486 7.58 -6.06 19.61
N LYS A 487 8.71 -5.67 20.22
CA LYS A 487 9.10 -4.28 20.49
C LYS A 487 10.42 -3.96 19.79
N THR A 488 10.56 -2.72 19.31
CA THR A 488 11.82 -2.22 18.73
C THR A 488 12.91 -2.08 19.81
N SER A 489 14.16 -2.00 19.38
CA SER A 489 15.31 -1.78 20.26
C SER A 489 15.16 -0.51 21.10
N LEU A 490 14.66 0.57 20.50
CA LEU A 490 14.35 1.82 21.18
C LEU A 490 13.21 1.66 22.20
N GLU A 491 12.11 1.00 21.81
CA GLU A 491 10.98 0.75 22.71
C GLU A 491 11.39 -0.13 23.90
N GLN A 492 12.23 -1.14 23.67
CA GLN A 492 12.79 -1.98 24.75
C GLN A 492 13.65 -1.16 25.70
N GLN A 493 14.51 -0.26 25.19
CA GLN A 493 15.32 0.64 26.01
C GLN A 493 14.45 1.57 26.85
N LEU A 494 13.47 2.24 26.24
CA LEU A 494 12.56 3.14 26.97
C LEU A 494 11.72 2.40 28.02
N THR A 495 11.28 1.17 27.72
CA THR A 495 10.55 0.32 28.69
C THR A 495 11.45 -0.02 29.87
N ALA A 496 12.69 -0.42 29.63
CA ALA A 496 13.64 -0.77 30.68
C ALA A 496 13.96 0.43 31.60
N ILE A 497 14.18 1.61 31.02
CA ILE A 497 14.41 2.85 31.79
C ILE A 497 13.18 3.20 32.64
N ALA A 498 11.97 3.07 32.10
CA ALA A 498 10.74 3.33 32.85
C ALA A 498 10.54 2.35 34.01
N GLU A 499 10.82 1.05 33.81
CA GLU A 499 10.72 0.04 34.86
C GLU A 499 11.69 0.31 36.02
N GLU A 500 12.92 0.75 35.72
CA GLU A 500 13.92 1.17 36.71
C GLU A 500 13.53 2.42 37.53
N GLN A 501 12.63 3.28 37.02
CA GLN A 501 12.14 4.45 37.77
C GLN A 501 11.15 4.07 38.89
N THR A 502 10.34 3.03 38.67
CA THR A 502 9.22 2.65 39.55
C THR A 502 9.62 2.37 41.02
N PRO A 503 10.80 1.77 41.33
CA PRO A 503 11.23 1.56 42.72
C PRO A 503 11.80 2.80 43.42
N LYS A 504 12.32 3.81 42.70
CA LYS A 504 13.00 4.98 43.30
C LYS A 504 12.04 6.07 43.82
N HIS A 505 10.77 6.09 43.39
CA HIS A 505 9.81 7.15 43.72
C HIS A 505 9.12 7.00 45.11
N HIS A 506 9.29 5.87 45.81
CA HIS A 506 8.62 5.63 47.11
C HIS A 506 9.49 5.90 48.35
N GLU A 507 10.79 6.10 48.22
CA GLU A 507 11.69 6.40 49.35
C GLU A 507 12.50 7.66 49.08
N ILE A 508 11.84 8.82 49.11
CA ILE A 508 12.51 10.08 49.42
C ILE A 508 11.89 10.57 50.73
N THR A 509 12.62 10.33 51.81
CA THR A 509 12.27 10.70 53.19
C THR A 509 11.81 12.15 53.27
N ALA A 510 10.65 12.35 53.90
CA ALA A 510 10.14 13.67 54.25
C ALA A 510 11.24 14.51 54.93
N ILE A 511 11.55 15.67 54.35
CA ILE A 511 12.39 16.66 55.02
C ILE A 511 11.63 17.10 56.28
N PRO A 512 12.22 17.06 57.49
CA PRO A 512 11.57 17.62 58.66
C PRO A 512 11.30 19.09 58.40
N ALA A 513 10.08 19.56 58.69
CA ALA A 513 9.71 20.96 58.56
C ALA A 513 10.72 21.85 59.28
N ALA A 514 11.64 22.46 58.53
CA ALA A 514 12.55 23.45 59.05
C ALA A 514 11.72 24.70 59.38
N GLU A 515 11.87 25.14 60.63
CA GLU A 515 11.22 26.33 61.19
C GLU A 515 11.35 27.55 60.29
N ASN A 516 10.32 28.39 60.35
CA ASN A 516 10.27 29.73 59.76
C ASN A 516 11.58 30.51 60.02
N THR A 517 12.47 30.52 59.03
CA THR A 517 13.47 31.56 58.87
C THR A 517 13.15 32.29 57.59
N ASP A 518 12.99 33.62 57.70
CA ASP A 518 13.01 34.57 56.58
C ASP A 518 14.10 34.18 55.59
N VAL A 519 13.73 33.50 54.49
CA VAL A 519 14.66 33.19 53.43
C VAL A 519 14.74 34.43 52.56
N MET A 520 15.73 35.26 52.85
CA MET A 520 16.31 36.16 51.86
C MET A 520 16.48 35.38 50.56
N ALA A 521 15.99 35.95 49.45
CA ALA A 521 16.29 35.51 48.11
C ALA A 521 17.78 35.14 48.04
N PRO A 522 18.14 33.88 47.80
CA PRO A 522 19.55 33.51 47.77
C PRO A 522 20.20 34.25 46.60
N THR A 523 21.14 35.13 46.93
CA THR A 523 22.03 35.80 46.00
C THR A 523 22.97 34.76 45.41
N PHE A 524 22.49 34.06 44.38
CA PHE A 524 23.30 33.14 43.58
C PHE A 524 24.02 33.92 42.48
N GLY A 525 25.35 33.84 42.45
CA GLY A 525 26.20 34.48 41.45
C GLY A 525 26.12 33.84 40.04
N PRO A 526 26.75 34.44 39.02
CA PRO A 526 26.46 34.26 37.59
C PRO A 526 26.96 32.93 36.94
N GLN A 527 27.20 31.87 37.69
CA GLN A 527 27.80 30.62 37.19
C GLN A 527 27.24 29.32 37.82
N LEU A 528 26.02 29.34 38.38
CA LEU A 528 25.47 28.17 39.08
C LEU A 528 24.44 27.39 38.25
N THR A 529 24.78 26.13 37.98
CA THR A 529 23.82 25.03 37.86
C THR A 529 23.31 24.69 39.28
N PRO A 530 21.99 24.64 39.56
CA PRO A 530 21.50 24.30 40.89
C PRO A 530 21.81 22.83 41.24
N PRO A 531 21.92 22.49 42.55
CA PRO A 531 22.07 21.11 42.96
C PRO A 531 20.85 20.29 42.55
N GLY A 532 21.06 19.03 42.18
CA GLY A 532 20.02 18.18 41.60
C GLY A 532 18.84 17.94 42.54
N ASP A 533 19.10 17.78 43.83
CA ASP A 533 18.10 17.59 44.90
C ASP A 533 17.13 18.76 45.11
N ARG A 534 17.28 19.84 44.34
CA ARG A 534 16.36 20.98 44.28
C ARG A 534 15.68 21.12 42.91
N ILE A 535 15.70 20.08 42.10
CA ILE A 535 15.16 20.09 40.74
C ILE A 535 14.07 19.01 40.62
N THR A 536 12.87 19.45 40.27
CA THR A 536 11.77 18.58 39.85
C THR A 536 11.68 18.62 38.32
N ALA A 537 11.93 17.50 37.65
CA ALA A 537 11.78 17.36 36.21
C ALA A 537 10.59 16.44 35.89
N ILE A 538 9.69 16.91 35.04
CA ILE A 538 8.53 16.14 34.59
C ILE A 538 8.46 16.21 33.08
N GLY A 539 8.35 15.06 32.42
CA GLY A 539 8.35 15.07 30.97
C GLY A 539 7.86 13.79 30.31
N ASP A 540 8.05 13.80 29.00
CA ASP A 540 7.67 12.74 28.09
C ASP A 540 8.80 11.72 27.84
N SER A 541 8.66 10.95 26.78
CA SER A 541 9.61 9.92 26.37
C SER A 541 11.00 10.47 26.01
N VAL A 542 11.10 11.72 25.57
CA VAL A 542 12.38 12.35 25.20
C VAL A 542 13.19 12.64 26.46
N MET A 543 12.50 13.11 27.51
CA MET A 543 13.08 13.25 28.85
C MET A 543 13.42 11.88 29.44
N LEU A 544 12.53 10.89 29.31
CA LEU A 544 12.76 9.52 29.78
C LEU A 544 14.01 8.90 29.14
N GLY A 545 14.17 9.01 27.82
CA GLY A 545 15.37 8.54 27.11
C GLY A 545 16.64 9.26 27.54
N SER A 546 16.52 10.47 28.09
CA SER A 546 17.64 11.28 28.60
C SER A 546 17.88 11.11 30.10
N LEU A 547 17.06 10.32 30.81
CA LEU A 547 17.11 10.15 32.25
C LEU A 547 18.52 9.84 32.79
N PRO A 548 19.28 8.87 32.25
CA PRO A 548 20.61 8.56 32.80
C PRO A 548 21.58 9.74 32.71
N ALA A 549 21.48 10.54 31.63
CA ALA A 549 22.31 11.74 31.46
C ALA A 549 21.88 12.88 32.40
N LEU A 550 20.57 13.00 32.66
CA LEU A 550 20.02 13.95 33.65
C LEU A 550 20.49 13.60 35.07
N GLU A 551 20.35 12.35 35.50
CA GLU A 551 20.82 11.89 36.81
C GLU A 551 22.34 12.07 36.97
N GLN A 552 23.10 11.84 35.89
CA GLN A 552 24.55 12.05 35.89
C GLN A 552 24.92 13.54 36.01
N ARG A 553 24.22 14.44 35.30
CA ARG A 553 24.52 15.88 35.32
C ARG A 553 24.02 16.54 36.61
N PHE A 554 22.88 16.11 37.13
CA PHE A 554 22.21 16.67 38.29
C PHE A 554 21.98 15.57 39.34
N PRO A 555 23.02 15.15 40.08
CA PRO A 555 22.84 14.12 41.11
C PRO A 555 21.77 14.52 42.13
N GLY A 556 20.80 13.63 42.36
CA GLY A 556 19.67 13.86 43.28
C GLY A 556 18.41 14.46 42.65
N ILE A 557 18.41 14.75 41.34
CA ILE A 557 17.23 15.23 40.61
C ILE A 557 16.03 14.31 40.74
N TYR A 558 14.86 14.89 41.04
CA TYR A 558 13.59 14.18 40.91
C TYR A 558 13.18 14.20 39.43
N VAL A 559 13.02 13.04 38.81
CA VAL A 559 12.59 12.94 37.41
C VAL A 559 11.41 11.98 37.29
N ASP A 560 10.26 12.52 36.91
CA ASP A 560 9.09 11.73 36.54
C ASP A 560 8.87 11.87 35.02
N ALA A 561 9.23 10.85 34.26
CA ALA A 561 9.13 10.86 32.81
C ALA A 561 8.49 9.56 32.28
N GLN A 562 7.66 9.63 31.24
CA GLN A 562 6.96 8.45 30.74
C GLN A 562 6.71 8.50 29.23
N VAL A 563 6.74 7.32 28.61
CA VAL A 563 6.38 7.12 27.21
C VAL A 563 4.95 7.62 26.94
N SER A 564 4.77 8.33 25.83
CA SER A 564 3.47 8.88 25.40
C SER A 564 2.81 9.85 26.39
N ARG A 565 3.54 10.43 27.34
CA ARG A 565 2.98 11.41 28.29
C ARG A 565 2.61 12.72 27.59
N ALA A 566 1.40 13.20 27.90
CA ALA A 566 0.85 14.49 27.48
C ALA A 566 0.97 15.55 28.59
N LEU A 567 0.92 16.84 28.23
CA LEU A 567 1.02 17.94 29.20
C LEU A 567 -0.07 17.86 30.29
N ILE A 568 -1.29 17.44 29.92
CA ILE A 568 -2.44 17.33 30.85
C ILE A 568 -2.10 16.42 32.04
N LYS A 569 -1.43 15.29 31.80
CA LYS A 569 -0.96 14.40 32.86
C LYS A 569 0.19 15.01 33.67
N GLY A 570 1.05 15.80 33.02
CA GLY A 570 2.05 16.60 33.72
C GLY A 570 1.43 17.57 34.76
N ILE A 571 0.31 18.22 34.42
CA ILE A 571 -0.40 19.14 35.34
C ILE A 571 -0.89 18.40 36.59
N GLU A 572 -1.44 17.19 36.43
CA GLU A 572 -1.87 16.35 37.55
C GLU A 572 -0.68 16.04 38.49
N ILE A 573 0.46 15.61 37.95
CA ILE A 573 1.67 15.29 38.72
C ILE A 573 2.21 16.52 39.46
N VAL A 574 2.31 17.68 38.79
CA VAL A 574 2.75 18.92 39.43
C VAL A 574 1.82 19.31 40.58
N ARG A 575 0.51 19.07 40.42
CA ARG A 575 -0.48 19.38 41.46
C ARG A 575 -0.27 18.49 42.68
N GLU A 576 -0.13 17.19 42.48
CA GLU A 576 0.15 16.23 43.55
C GLU A 576 1.45 16.57 44.30
N LEU A 577 2.53 16.89 43.57
CA LEU A 577 3.81 17.28 44.17
C LEU A 577 3.69 18.59 44.95
N LYS A 578 2.98 19.58 44.40
CA LYS A 578 2.74 20.87 45.07
C LYS A 578 1.93 20.69 46.35
N ASP A 579 0.82 19.96 46.27
CA ASP A 579 -0.10 19.72 47.40
C ASP A 579 0.59 18.90 48.51
N ALA A 580 1.52 18.03 48.14
CA ALA A 580 2.37 17.29 49.07
C ALA A 580 3.56 18.11 49.64
N GLY A 581 3.75 19.37 49.21
CA GLY A 581 4.90 20.20 49.63
C GLY A 581 6.25 19.72 49.07
N ARG A 582 6.24 18.94 47.99
CA ARG A 582 7.39 18.27 47.37
C ARG A 582 7.84 18.89 46.03
N LEU A 583 7.17 19.95 45.57
CA LEU A 583 7.54 20.64 44.33
C LEU A 583 8.70 21.61 44.57
N ASP A 584 9.87 21.27 44.01
CA ASP A 584 11.11 22.01 44.20
C ASP A 584 11.11 23.44 43.61
N PRO A 585 12.11 24.28 43.99
CA PRO A 585 12.23 25.63 43.44
C PRO A 585 12.55 25.72 41.94
N PHE A 586 13.16 24.66 41.37
CA PHE A 586 13.50 24.60 39.94
C PHE A 586 12.70 23.48 39.27
N VAL A 587 11.85 23.84 38.31
CA VAL A 587 10.94 22.92 37.64
C VAL A 587 11.32 22.81 36.16
N ILE A 588 11.60 21.60 35.69
CA ILE A 588 11.90 21.31 34.28
C ILE A 588 10.71 20.58 33.66
N LEU A 589 10.21 21.09 32.54
CA LEU A 589 9.06 20.57 31.82
C LEU A 589 9.47 20.14 30.40
N GLY A 590 9.31 18.86 30.08
CA GLY A 590 9.60 18.31 28.74
C GLY A 590 8.35 17.73 28.10
N PHE A 591 7.57 18.57 27.42
CA PHE A 591 6.33 18.19 26.74
C PHE A 591 6.23 18.80 25.34
N GLY A 592 5.22 18.39 24.58
CA GLY A 592 4.93 18.89 23.23
C GLY A 592 5.51 18.04 22.11
N THR A 593 6.20 16.94 22.44
CA THR A 593 6.62 15.92 21.46
C THR A 593 5.45 15.02 21.07
N ASN A 594 4.65 14.58 22.06
CA ASN A 594 3.61 13.57 21.88
C ASN A 594 2.26 14.15 21.47
N ASP A 595 1.98 15.40 21.82
CA ASP A 595 0.72 16.09 21.63
C ASP A 595 0.93 17.58 21.34
N GLN A 596 -0.08 18.21 20.75
CA GLN A 596 -0.08 19.65 20.57
C GLN A 596 -0.23 20.34 21.92
N LEU A 597 0.65 21.29 22.23
CA LEU A 597 0.48 22.13 23.41
C LEU A 597 -0.64 23.13 23.19
N GLU A 598 -1.62 23.12 24.08
CA GLU A 598 -2.68 24.11 24.16
C GLU A 598 -2.22 25.29 25.04
N PRO A 599 -2.32 26.55 24.58
CA PRO A 599 -1.94 27.73 25.36
C PRO A 599 -2.58 27.76 26.75
N GLU A 600 -3.86 27.40 26.84
CA GLU A 600 -4.66 27.41 28.07
C GLU A 600 -4.11 26.40 29.09
N LYS A 601 -3.61 25.26 28.61
CA LYS A 601 -3.01 24.21 29.47
C LYS A 601 -1.63 24.58 29.95
N LEU A 602 -0.84 25.27 29.11
CA LEU A 602 0.45 25.81 29.55
C LEU A 602 0.25 26.94 30.58
N GLU A 603 -0.77 27.77 30.42
CA GLU A 603 -1.14 28.76 31.43
C GLU A 603 -1.55 28.10 32.76
N GLU A 604 -2.41 27.07 32.73
CA GLU A 604 -2.79 26.29 33.92
C GLU A 604 -1.53 25.72 34.65
N MET A 605 -0.58 25.18 33.89
CA MET A 605 0.71 24.70 34.41
C MET A 605 1.50 25.82 35.09
N MET A 606 1.64 26.98 34.44
CA MET A 606 2.40 28.11 34.99
C MET A 606 1.75 28.70 36.24
N GLN A 607 0.43 28.80 36.28
CA GLN A 607 -0.32 29.22 37.47
C GLN A 607 -0.13 28.23 38.63
N LEU A 608 -0.12 26.94 38.32
CA LEU A 608 0.09 25.89 39.31
C LEU A 608 1.50 25.94 39.91
N VAL A 609 2.54 26.06 39.09
CA VAL A 609 3.94 26.16 39.54
C VAL A 609 4.18 27.44 40.36
N GLY A 610 3.60 28.55 39.92
CA GLY A 610 3.66 29.86 40.59
C GLY A 610 4.92 30.68 40.26
N PRO A 611 4.91 32.00 40.56
CA PRO A 611 5.98 32.92 40.17
C PRO A 611 7.28 32.74 40.98
N GLU A 612 7.21 32.14 42.17
CA GLU A 612 8.36 31.93 43.08
C GLU A 612 9.33 30.84 42.62
N ARG A 613 8.91 30.01 41.65
CA ARG A 613 9.72 28.92 41.10
C ARG A 613 10.25 29.29 39.72
N MET A 614 11.44 28.83 39.42
CA MET A 614 12.03 28.96 38.08
C MET A 614 11.59 27.77 37.22
N VAL A 615 11.12 28.05 36.01
CA VAL A 615 10.62 27.04 35.08
C VAL A 615 11.52 26.97 33.85
N ILE A 616 11.99 25.76 33.52
CA ILE A 616 12.62 25.46 32.24
C ILE A 616 11.62 24.69 31.39
N MET A 617 11.25 25.24 30.25
CA MET A 617 10.50 24.51 29.22
C MET A 617 11.46 24.03 28.14
N ILE A 618 11.47 22.74 27.87
CA ILE A 618 12.32 22.16 26.82
C ILE A 618 11.62 22.31 25.48
N MET A 619 12.31 22.89 24.50
CA MET A 619 11.75 23.07 23.16
C MET A 619 11.68 21.72 22.40
N PRO A 620 10.49 21.23 22.01
CA PRO A 620 10.35 19.93 21.36
C PRO A 620 10.86 19.95 19.91
N TYR A 621 11.39 18.81 19.47
CA TYR A 621 11.83 18.54 18.10
C TYR A 621 11.26 17.23 17.61
N GLY A 622 10.91 17.17 16.32
CA GLY A 622 10.44 15.95 15.67
C GLY A 622 9.64 16.27 14.40
N ASP A 623 9.51 15.28 13.52
CA ASP A 623 8.71 15.37 12.29
C ASP A 623 7.22 15.12 12.56
N ARG A 624 6.62 15.99 13.38
CA ARG A 624 5.19 15.94 13.70
C ARG A 624 4.51 17.24 13.34
N GLN A 625 3.33 17.13 12.76
CA GLN A 625 2.60 18.27 12.22
C GLN A 625 2.05 19.23 13.29
N TRP A 626 2.01 18.83 14.58
CA TRP A 626 1.69 19.69 15.72
C TRP A 626 2.91 20.37 16.38
N ILE A 627 4.13 19.91 16.11
CA ILE A 627 5.34 20.44 16.76
C ILE A 627 5.54 21.93 16.49
N PRO A 628 5.35 22.47 15.26
CA PRO A 628 5.47 23.91 15.03
C PRO A 628 4.55 24.75 15.93
N GLN A 629 3.33 24.28 16.19
CA GLN A 629 2.38 24.92 17.08
C GLN A 629 2.85 24.83 18.54
N SER A 630 3.28 23.65 19.01
CA SER A 630 3.87 23.50 20.34
C SER A 630 5.07 24.41 20.57
N GLN A 631 5.95 24.54 19.57
CA GLN A 631 7.09 25.46 19.61
C GLN A 631 6.66 26.92 19.70
N ALA A 632 5.61 27.31 18.96
CA ALA A 632 5.04 28.66 19.02
C ALA A 632 4.53 29.01 20.42
N VAL A 633 3.77 28.09 21.03
CA VAL A 633 3.21 28.25 22.37
C VAL A 633 4.30 28.44 23.43
N ILE A 634 5.38 27.65 23.35
CA ILE A 634 6.54 27.79 24.26
C ILE A 634 7.27 29.12 24.06
N ALA A 635 7.48 29.53 22.81
CA ALA A 635 8.14 30.79 22.50
C ALA A 635 7.34 32.00 23.01
N GLU A 636 6.02 31.96 22.89
CA GLU A 636 5.12 32.99 23.42
C GLU A 636 5.10 32.99 24.96
N ALA A 637 5.05 31.82 25.59
CA ALA A 637 5.09 31.70 27.04
C ALA A 637 6.39 32.28 27.65
N GLN A 638 7.54 32.12 27.00
CA GLN A 638 8.80 32.72 27.46
C GLN A 638 8.72 34.25 27.52
N ASN A 639 8.02 34.88 26.58
CA ASN A 639 7.84 36.33 26.57
C ASN A 639 6.82 36.79 27.63
N THR A 640 5.88 35.91 27.98
CA THR A 640 4.79 36.21 28.92
C THR A 640 5.22 36.04 30.38
N TYR A 641 5.94 34.97 30.71
CA TYR A 641 6.29 34.61 32.10
C TYR A 641 7.75 34.94 32.43
N PRO A 642 8.05 35.90 33.33
CA PRO A 642 9.43 36.29 33.66
C PRO A 642 10.29 35.14 34.18
N ASN A 643 9.68 34.20 34.93
CA ASN A 643 10.33 33.04 35.54
C ASN A 643 10.46 31.81 34.61
N LEU A 644 9.99 31.89 33.35
CA LEU A 644 10.13 30.82 32.36
C LEU A 644 11.34 31.04 31.45
N PHE A 645 12.19 30.02 31.31
CA PHE A 645 13.35 29.97 30.43
C PHE A 645 13.24 28.77 29.50
N VAL A 646 13.75 28.89 28.28
CA VAL A 646 13.70 27.80 27.30
C VAL A 646 15.04 27.09 27.17
N ALA A 647 15.01 25.77 27.28
CA ALA A 647 16.09 24.88 26.90
C ALA A 647 15.97 24.55 25.41
N ASP A 648 16.90 25.06 24.60
CA ASP A 648 16.84 24.97 23.13
C ASP A 648 17.39 23.64 22.61
N TRP A 649 16.75 22.54 23.00
CA TRP A 649 17.03 21.21 22.47
C TRP A 649 16.80 21.16 20.96
N CYS A 650 15.77 21.85 20.49
CA CYS A 650 15.32 21.71 19.13
C CYS A 650 16.28 22.27 18.07
N GLN A 651 16.96 23.40 18.32
CA GLN A 651 18.02 23.84 17.41
C GLN A 651 19.23 22.89 17.41
N ARG A 652 19.56 22.28 18.56
CA ARG A 652 20.64 21.29 18.63
C ARG A 652 20.31 20.06 17.80
N ALA A 653 19.11 19.50 17.96
CA ALA A 653 18.63 18.36 17.20
C ALA A 653 18.52 18.65 15.70
N ARG A 654 18.09 19.87 15.31
CA ARG A 654 18.04 20.31 13.92
C ARG A 654 19.43 20.43 13.29
N ALA A 655 20.40 20.97 14.03
CA ALA A 655 21.76 21.21 13.55
C ALA A 655 22.51 19.90 13.27
N ASP A 656 22.26 18.86 14.06
CA ASP A 656 22.88 17.55 13.89
C ASP A 656 21.89 16.41 14.14
N LYS A 657 21.34 15.85 13.05
CA LYS A 657 20.40 14.72 13.11
C LYS A 657 21.05 13.43 13.64
N THR A 658 22.38 13.34 13.76
CA THR A 658 23.04 12.18 14.40
C THR A 658 22.85 12.15 15.92
N LEU A 659 22.39 13.27 16.50
CA LEU A 659 21.96 13.36 17.89
C LEU A 659 20.62 12.65 18.14
N LEU A 660 19.98 12.08 17.13
CA LEU A 660 18.68 11.42 17.23
C LEU A 660 18.77 9.95 16.86
N HIS A 661 17.86 9.16 17.41
CA HIS A 661 17.56 7.82 16.92
C HIS A 661 16.93 7.90 15.52
N THR A 662 16.72 6.72 14.92
CA THR A 662 16.22 6.60 13.54
C THR A 662 14.79 7.11 13.34
N ASP A 663 14.05 7.29 14.43
CA ASP A 663 12.71 7.88 14.44
C ASP A 663 12.74 9.42 14.39
N LEU A 664 13.94 10.03 14.44
CA LEU A 664 14.17 11.48 14.42
C LEU A 664 13.45 12.24 15.54
N ILE A 665 13.17 11.57 16.66
CA ILE A 665 12.50 12.15 17.82
C ILE A 665 13.34 11.92 19.08
N HIS A 666 13.72 10.68 19.36
CA HIS A 666 14.40 10.35 20.61
C HIS A 666 15.91 10.66 20.53
N PRO A 667 16.54 11.19 21.59
CA PRO A 667 17.96 11.52 21.56
C PRO A 667 18.84 10.27 21.56
N SER A 668 19.85 10.22 20.69
CA SER A 668 20.86 9.16 20.65
C SER A 668 21.77 9.19 21.89
N PRO A 669 22.68 8.22 22.10
CA PRO A 669 23.62 8.26 23.23
C PRO A 669 24.52 9.51 23.31
N GLU A 670 24.75 10.22 22.19
CA GLU A 670 25.35 11.57 22.21
C GLU A 670 24.26 12.65 22.39
N GLY A 671 23.11 12.46 21.74
CA GLY A 671 21.94 13.33 21.87
C GLY A 671 21.52 13.59 23.31
N VAL A 672 21.48 12.57 24.17
CA VAL A 672 21.08 12.72 25.59
C VAL A 672 21.98 13.69 26.35
N ARG A 673 23.28 13.79 25.99
CA ARG A 673 24.19 14.80 26.55
C ARG A 673 23.83 16.19 26.07
N GLN A 674 23.56 16.35 24.77
CA GLN A 674 23.19 17.63 24.20
C GLN A 674 21.81 18.12 24.68
N TYR A 675 20.87 17.20 24.90
CA TYR A 675 19.60 17.46 25.55
C TYR A 675 19.82 18.03 26.96
N THR A 676 20.63 17.35 27.76
CA THR A 676 20.98 17.78 29.12
C THR A 676 21.74 19.12 29.15
N ASN A 677 22.66 19.34 28.21
CA ASN A 677 23.39 20.61 28.06
C ASN A 677 22.47 21.78 27.68
N SER A 678 21.36 21.53 26.98
CA SER A 678 20.38 22.58 26.67
C SER A 678 19.64 23.09 27.91
N ILE A 679 19.45 22.22 28.90
CA ILE A 679 18.88 22.57 30.21
C ILE A 679 19.89 23.38 31.02
N ASP A 680 21.16 22.97 31.02
CA ASP A 680 22.24 23.71 31.68
C ASP A 680 22.39 25.14 31.11
N ASP A 681 22.29 25.28 29.79
CA ASP A 681 22.22 26.59 29.13
C ASP A 681 21.04 27.44 29.62
N ALA A 682 19.88 26.84 29.89
CA ALA A 682 18.72 27.55 30.43
C ALA A 682 18.93 28.01 31.88
N PHE A 683 19.63 27.22 32.71
CA PHE A 683 20.06 27.70 34.03
C PHE A 683 21.04 28.88 33.93
N HIS A 684 21.97 28.86 32.98
CA HIS A 684 22.84 30.00 32.73
C HIS A 684 22.08 31.25 32.24
N GLN A 685 21.00 31.09 31.46
CA GLN A 685 20.14 32.21 31.09
C GLN A 685 19.48 32.85 32.32
N TRP A 686 18.99 32.03 33.24
CA TRP A 686 18.40 32.49 34.50
C TRP A 686 19.41 33.18 35.41
N ALA A 687 20.58 32.58 35.64
CA ALA A 687 21.64 33.15 36.48
C ALA A 687 22.09 34.53 35.98
N ASN A 688 22.10 34.73 34.66
CA ASN A 688 22.47 35.99 34.01
C ASN A 688 21.29 36.94 33.75
N HIS A 689 20.08 36.59 34.19
CA HIS A 689 18.85 37.35 33.95
C HIS A 689 18.64 37.70 32.47
N ARG A 690 19.07 36.81 31.57
CA ARG A 690 19.11 37.05 30.12
C ARG A 690 18.51 35.86 29.38
N LYS A 691 17.26 36.03 28.95
CA LYS A 691 16.59 35.09 28.05
C LYS A 691 17.18 35.19 26.65
N ARG A 692 17.48 34.05 26.03
CA ARG A 692 17.86 34.00 24.62
C ARG A 692 16.59 34.08 23.76
N PRO A 693 16.64 34.74 22.59
CA PRO A 693 15.56 34.65 21.62
C PRO A 693 15.34 33.20 21.23
N VAL A 694 14.09 32.77 21.24
CA VAL A 694 13.70 31.42 20.90
C VAL A 694 13.11 31.45 19.50
N THR A 695 13.68 30.66 18.59
CA THR A 695 13.19 30.52 17.22
C THR A 695 12.62 29.14 17.01
N GLN A 696 11.48 29.08 16.31
CA GLN A 696 10.95 27.81 15.80
C GLN A 696 12.00 27.12 14.93
N CYS A 697 12.09 25.81 15.10
CA CYS A 697 13.05 24.95 14.41
C CYS A 697 12.23 24.01 13.55
N GLY A 698 12.22 24.31 12.25
CA GLY A 698 11.66 23.41 11.25
C GLY A 698 12.48 22.12 11.17
N VAL A 699 11.85 21.09 10.62
CA VAL A 699 12.38 19.73 10.49
C VAL A 699 13.34 19.59 9.31
#